data_AF-A0A2P2CE39-F1
#
_entry.id   AF-A0A2P2CE39-F1
#
_cell.length_a   1.000
_cell.length_b   1.000
_cell.length_c   1.000
_cell.angle_alpha   90.00
_cell.angle_beta   90.00
_cell.angle_gamma   90.00
#
_symmetry.space_group_name_H-M   'P 1'
#
loop_
_entity.id
_entity.type
_entity.pdbx_description
1 polymer ?
#
loop_
_entity_poly.entity_id
_entity_poly.type
_entity_poly.pdbx_seq_one_letter_code
_entity_poly.pdbx_strand_id
1 'polypeptide(L)'
;MTGLLAAPLAVISTAAPAHAATVDVQILATNDFHGRLADRPSGSNNPEPIEIASVMAGAVKQLRTANPDTIFAAGGDMIGASTFESFIQHDKPTIDVLNGAGLAVSAAGNHEFDGGYNDLVNRVMKPETAANPEGGAKWQYLAANVRKKSDNSYALPDVEESPGTSDGGTWMTTTAGGVDVGFIGAVTEDLPSLVAPAGIADIKVSSIITETNAAADALKAAGADLVVLLVHEGAPSTKIEDATTNDNAFSRIVKGVDSDVNAIVSGHTHLAYNHLINGRPVVSAGQYGANLNQLVFTVDTDPDANPATNDATVTVDPAKQKILPMFGPDPDGSSGPKATPPLYPVDGPTKEIVDAAFSKADELGAKVLGKVGGAFSRAKLADGTTENRGGESTLGNLVAEVQRWATESAQVGGAQIAFMNPGGLRADMTGAAGGYPANLTYKQAAVVQPFANTLVNMKLTGAQIKTVLEQQWQRDDKGAVPARPFLRLGTSKGFFATYDPTKAEGSRVTGMWLNGKAIDAATSYSVTVNSFLASGGDNFREFAKGTSRRDTGKVDLQAMVDYMAAKAATTPLAVDKEQRQVGVTWPSDAPRFYRIGETVKLSLSSLAMSAPADAKDATLNVKVGNASLDAVAVNNTLGTEPFDEYGKAAVAVKLKGKAKTGKQLLTFTGPTTGTTFSLPIDVRKGKPEVDVRVKPKRIVAGKTRARLKITAEALGIKTVTGKVVVKVGGTKYTVKLKKGKAVVKLAKFAKAGKKRVVVKYAGSGKIRSKTAVVKIKVRRG
;
A
#
# COMPACT_ATOMS: atom_id res chain seq x y z
N MET A 1 -108.99 -24.16 16.18
CA MET A 1 -107.94 -24.28 17.22
C MET A 1 -106.78 -25.06 16.59
N THR A 2 -105.90 -24.43 15.80
CA THR A 2 -104.65 -23.72 16.21
C THR A 2 -103.77 -24.52 17.17
N GLY A 3 -102.74 -25.17 16.62
CA GLY A 3 -101.52 -25.58 17.32
C GLY A 3 -100.32 -25.05 16.51
N LEU A 4 -99.61 -24.07 17.07
CA LEU A 4 -98.49 -23.37 16.45
C LEU A 4 -97.18 -23.96 17.00
N LEU A 5 -96.33 -24.51 16.15
CA LEU A 5 -94.96 -24.93 16.50
C LEU A 5 -94.05 -23.70 16.59
N ALA A 6 -93.33 -23.54 17.70
CA ALA A 6 -92.28 -22.55 17.89
C ALA A 6 -90.91 -23.14 17.51
N ALA A 7 -90.21 -22.49 16.58
CA ALA A 7 -88.81 -22.77 16.24
C ALA A 7 -87.87 -21.95 17.14
N PRO A 8 -86.71 -22.50 17.57
CA PRO A 8 -85.73 -21.74 18.35
C PRO A 8 -84.93 -20.79 17.44
N LEU A 9 -84.82 -19.53 17.88
CA LEU A 9 -83.95 -18.51 17.30
C LEU A 9 -82.49 -18.90 17.56
N ALA A 10 -81.73 -19.19 16.51
CA ALA A 10 -80.28 -19.28 16.58
C ALA A 10 -79.69 -17.86 16.60
N VAL A 11 -79.11 -17.46 17.73
CA VAL A 11 -78.30 -16.25 17.84
C VAL A 11 -76.96 -16.53 17.16
N ILE A 12 -76.81 -16.03 15.93
CA ILE A 12 -75.51 -15.97 15.26
C ILE A 12 -74.74 -14.83 15.93
N SER A 13 -73.87 -15.18 16.88
CA SER A 13 -72.82 -14.28 17.35
C SER A 13 -71.86 -14.03 16.19
N THR A 14 -71.92 -12.85 15.59
CA THR A 14 -70.85 -12.35 14.71
C THR A 14 -69.61 -12.17 15.59
N ALA A 15 -68.70 -13.15 15.56
CA ALA A 15 -67.37 -12.97 16.11
C ALA A 15 -66.76 -11.73 15.42
N ALA A 16 -66.33 -10.75 16.22
CA ALA A 16 -65.49 -9.67 15.73
C ALA A 16 -64.24 -10.28 15.06
N PRO A 17 -63.76 -9.74 13.93
CA PRO A 17 -62.55 -10.22 13.31
C PRO A 17 -61.41 -10.14 14.32
N ALA A 18 -60.67 -11.25 14.47
CA ALA A 18 -59.44 -11.28 15.24
C ALA A 18 -58.51 -10.17 14.71
N HIS A 19 -58.10 -9.25 15.59
CA HIS A 19 -57.20 -8.15 15.22
C HIS A 19 -55.89 -8.72 14.66
N ALA A 20 -55.38 -8.09 13.60
CA ALA A 20 -54.19 -8.50 12.89
C ALA A 20 -52.95 -8.50 13.80
N ALA A 21 -52.05 -9.45 13.54
CA ALA A 21 -50.89 -9.75 14.38
C ALA A 21 -49.71 -8.84 14.05
N THR A 22 -48.96 -8.41 15.08
CA THR A 22 -47.61 -7.85 14.90
C THR A 22 -46.73 -8.80 14.11
N VAL A 23 -46.01 -8.30 13.10
CA VAL A 23 -45.11 -9.08 12.24
C VAL A 23 -43.66 -8.71 12.52
N ASP A 24 -42.80 -9.72 12.74
CA ASP A 24 -41.35 -9.51 12.85
C ASP A 24 -40.72 -9.54 11.45
N VAL A 25 -40.49 -8.39 10.84
CA VAL A 25 -39.82 -8.25 9.53
C VAL A 25 -38.31 -8.29 9.71
N GLN A 26 -37.64 -9.17 8.98
CA GLN A 26 -36.18 -9.31 9.02
C GLN A 26 -35.52 -8.79 7.75
N ILE A 27 -34.59 -7.85 7.91
CA ILE A 27 -33.67 -7.43 6.86
C ILE A 27 -32.32 -8.09 7.14
N LEU A 28 -31.94 -9.05 6.29
CA LEU A 28 -30.57 -9.52 6.24
C LEU A 28 -29.82 -8.64 5.26
N ALA A 29 -28.71 -8.04 5.67
CA ALA A 29 -27.94 -7.15 4.82
C ALA A 29 -26.47 -7.51 4.74
N THR A 30 -25.87 -7.31 3.56
CA THR A 30 -24.43 -7.39 3.32
C THR A 30 -23.96 -6.16 2.54
N ASN A 31 -22.67 -5.94 2.41
CA ASN A 31 -22.07 -4.86 1.62
C ASN A 31 -20.64 -5.27 1.23
N ASP A 32 -20.12 -4.67 0.16
CA ASP A 32 -18.72 -4.84 -0.25
C ASP A 32 -18.34 -6.33 -0.38
N PHE A 33 -19.23 -7.13 -0.97
CA PHE A 33 -18.97 -8.55 -1.23
C PHE A 33 -17.83 -8.71 -2.24
N HIS A 34 -17.70 -7.73 -3.14
CA HIS A 34 -17.00 -7.77 -4.40
C HIS A 34 -16.43 -9.11 -4.85
N GLY A 35 -17.33 -10.00 -5.26
CA GLY A 35 -16.99 -11.31 -5.81
C GLY A 35 -16.08 -12.23 -4.99
N ARG A 36 -16.10 -12.16 -3.66
CA ARG A 36 -15.35 -13.11 -2.80
C ARG A 36 -16.09 -14.45 -2.73
N LEU A 37 -15.84 -15.30 -3.73
CA LEU A 37 -16.49 -16.61 -3.84
C LEU A 37 -15.97 -17.61 -2.80
N ALA A 38 -14.65 -17.77 -2.71
CA ALA A 38 -13.97 -18.62 -1.75
C ALA A 38 -12.50 -18.22 -1.60
N ASP A 39 -11.86 -18.59 -0.49
CA ASP A 39 -10.40 -18.55 -0.36
C ASP A 39 -9.84 -19.95 -0.62
N ARG A 40 -9.21 -20.13 -1.79
CA ARG A 40 -8.55 -21.38 -2.22
C ARG A 40 -7.08 -21.08 -2.52
N PRO A 41 -6.23 -20.93 -1.49
CA PRO A 41 -4.85 -20.52 -1.68
C PRO A 41 -4.09 -21.54 -2.54
N SER A 42 -3.76 -21.16 -3.78
CA SER A 42 -2.89 -21.94 -4.66
C SER A 42 -1.51 -22.12 -4.00
N GLY A 43 -1.13 -23.38 -3.74
CA GLY A 43 0.20 -23.71 -3.24
C GLY A 43 0.46 -23.46 -1.76
N SER A 44 -0.57 -23.35 -0.91
CA SER A 44 -0.39 -23.34 0.56
C SER A 44 -0.62 -24.73 1.17
N ASN A 45 0.06 -25.03 2.28
CA ASN A 45 -0.15 -26.24 3.09
C ASN A 45 -1.49 -26.22 3.87
N ASN A 46 -2.49 -25.42 3.46
CA ASN A 46 -3.80 -25.40 4.08
C ASN A 46 -4.69 -26.40 3.32
N PRO A 47 -5.08 -27.53 3.94
CA PRO A 47 -5.73 -28.62 3.22
C PRO A 47 -7.19 -28.34 2.83
N GLU A 48 -7.85 -27.32 3.42
CA GLU A 48 -9.29 -27.10 3.23
C GLU A 48 -9.60 -25.67 2.74
N PRO A 49 -10.42 -25.51 1.68
CA PRO A 49 -10.86 -24.22 1.16
C PRO A 49 -11.86 -23.52 2.12
N ILE A 50 -11.85 -22.19 2.16
CA ILE A 50 -12.86 -21.40 2.88
C ILE A 50 -13.98 -21.01 1.91
N GLU A 51 -15.15 -21.63 2.02
CA GLU A 51 -16.29 -21.45 1.11
C GLU A 51 -17.14 -20.23 1.49
N ILE A 52 -16.70 -19.02 1.15
CA ILE A 52 -17.31 -17.74 1.56
C ILE A 52 -18.76 -17.61 1.05
N ALA A 53 -18.94 -17.61 -0.27
CA ALA A 53 -20.22 -17.43 -0.93
C ALA A 53 -21.28 -18.44 -0.46
N SER A 54 -20.89 -19.72 -0.45
CA SER A 54 -21.80 -20.82 -0.15
C SER A 54 -22.22 -20.87 1.33
N VAL A 55 -21.35 -20.46 2.25
CA VAL A 55 -21.70 -20.32 3.67
C VAL A 55 -22.65 -19.14 3.87
N MET A 56 -22.42 -18.00 3.22
CA MET A 56 -23.32 -16.85 3.29
C MET A 56 -24.70 -17.19 2.72
N ALA A 57 -24.77 -17.88 1.58
CA ALA A 57 -26.03 -18.35 1.01
C ALA A 57 -26.77 -19.32 1.95
N GLY A 58 -26.05 -20.24 2.60
CA GLY A 58 -26.62 -21.14 3.59
C GLY A 58 -27.14 -20.41 4.84
N ALA A 59 -26.43 -19.37 5.29
CA ALA A 59 -26.88 -18.51 6.38
C ALA A 59 -28.18 -17.78 6.04
N VAL A 60 -28.25 -17.14 4.86
CA VAL A 60 -29.45 -16.45 4.38
C VAL A 60 -30.63 -17.43 4.29
N LYS A 61 -30.43 -18.61 3.71
CA LYS A 61 -31.49 -19.64 3.61
C LYS A 61 -31.95 -20.12 4.97
N GLN A 62 -31.03 -20.45 5.88
CA GLN A 62 -31.36 -20.90 7.23
C GLN A 62 -32.15 -19.83 8.01
N LEU A 63 -31.73 -18.56 7.94
CA LEU A 63 -32.38 -17.45 8.65
C LEU A 63 -33.73 -17.10 8.04
N ARG A 64 -33.89 -17.18 6.71
CA ARG A 64 -35.18 -17.02 6.02
C ARG A 64 -36.15 -18.16 6.32
N THR A 65 -35.67 -19.39 6.51
CA THR A 65 -36.52 -20.50 6.99
C THR A 65 -37.02 -20.26 8.42
N ALA A 66 -36.19 -19.67 9.28
CA ALA A 66 -36.58 -19.34 10.65
C ALA A 66 -37.55 -18.14 10.73
N ASN A 67 -37.43 -17.17 9.81
CA ASN A 67 -38.35 -16.05 9.66
C ASN A 67 -38.74 -15.84 8.19
N PRO A 68 -39.93 -16.29 7.75
CA PRO A 68 -40.40 -16.13 6.37
C PRO A 68 -40.51 -14.68 5.88
N ASP A 69 -40.68 -13.71 6.79
CA ASP A 69 -40.71 -12.28 6.52
C ASP A 69 -39.28 -11.69 6.38
N THR A 70 -38.40 -12.41 5.66
CA THR A 70 -37.00 -12.04 5.47
C THR A 70 -36.72 -11.51 4.06
N ILE A 71 -36.21 -10.28 3.99
CA ILE A 71 -35.66 -9.69 2.76
C ILE A 71 -34.13 -9.70 2.88
N PHE A 72 -33.45 -10.26 1.86
CA PHE A 72 -31.99 -10.16 1.75
C PHE A 72 -31.66 -8.97 0.86
N ALA A 73 -30.95 -7.99 1.43
CA ALA A 73 -30.60 -6.72 0.80
C ALA A 73 -29.09 -6.47 0.83
N ALA A 74 -28.60 -5.49 0.06
CA ALA A 74 -27.20 -5.14 0.08
C ALA A 74 -26.89 -3.63 -0.07
N GLY A 75 -25.80 -3.20 0.56
CA GLY A 75 -25.31 -1.82 0.54
C GLY A 75 -24.38 -1.47 -0.63
N GLY A 76 -24.39 -2.22 -1.73
CA GLY A 76 -23.53 -1.98 -2.91
C GLY A 76 -22.15 -2.64 -2.86
N ASP A 77 -21.41 -2.56 -3.97
CA ASP A 77 -20.14 -3.25 -4.26
C ASP A 77 -20.26 -4.78 -4.12
N MET A 78 -21.27 -5.33 -4.77
CA MET A 78 -21.47 -6.77 -4.90
C MET A 78 -20.52 -7.36 -5.95
N ILE A 79 -20.24 -6.58 -7.00
CA ILE A 79 -19.34 -6.90 -8.12
C ILE A 79 -18.23 -5.83 -8.26
N GLY A 80 -17.32 -5.99 -9.24
CA GLY A 80 -16.14 -5.13 -9.41
C GLY A 80 -15.12 -5.29 -8.28
N ALA A 81 -13.88 -4.83 -8.41
CA ALA A 81 -12.78 -5.17 -7.46
C ALA A 81 -12.77 -6.64 -6.95
N SER A 82 -13.16 -7.58 -7.81
CA SER A 82 -13.38 -8.96 -7.43
C SER A 82 -12.10 -9.77 -7.40
N THR A 83 -12.10 -10.86 -6.63
CA THR A 83 -11.01 -11.84 -6.72
C THR A 83 -10.99 -12.46 -8.12
N PHE A 84 -9.83 -13.00 -8.49
CA PHE A 84 -9.52 -13.40 -9.86
C PHE A 84 -10.60 -14.28 -10.51
N GLU A 85 -11.15 -15.22 -9.75
CA GLU A 85 -12.12 -16.19 -10.22
C GLU A 85 -13.44 -15.55 -10.68
N SER A 86 -13.89 -14.49 -10.00
CA SER A 86 -15.04 -13.71 -10.42
C SER A 86 -14.67 -12.71 -11.51
N PHE A 87 -13.56 -11.99 -11.28
CA PHE A 87 -13.09 -10.92 -12.16
C PHE A 87 -12.88 -11.39 -13.61
N ILE A 88 -12.22 -12.52 -13.82
CA ILE A 88 -11.87 -13.02 -15.16
C ILE A 88 -13.10 -13.48 -15.96
N GLN A 89 -14.25 -13.63 -15.30
CA GLN A 89 -15.53 -14.02 -15.87
C GLN A 89 -16.55 -12.86 -15.80
N HIS A 90 -16.05 -11.62 -15.76
CA HIS A 90 -16.86 -10.40 -15.70
C HIS A 90 -17.92 -10.43 -14.59
N ASP A 91 -17.59 -11.03 -13.44
CA ASP A 91 -18.46 -11.19 -12.27
C ASP A 91 -19.70 -12.07 -12.43
N LYS A 92 -19.85 -12.79 -13.55
CA LYS A 92 -20.97 -13.74 -13.74
C LYS A 92 -21.12 -14.76 -12.61
N PRO A 93 -20.05 -15.40 -12.10
CA PRO A 93 -20.21 -16.33 -10.97
C PRO A 93 -20.76 -15.66 -9.71
N THR A 94 -20.40 -14.40 -9.47
CA THR A 94 -20.90 -13.64 -8.32
C THR A 94 -22.38 -13.32 -8.47
N ILE A 95 -22.78 -12.92 -9.67
CA ILE A 95 -24.19 -12.72 -10.02
C ILE A 95 -24.99 -14.01 -9.76
N ASP A 96 -24.50 -15.15 -10.22
CA ASP A 96 -25.17 -16.44 -10.08
C ASP A 96 -25.29 -16.91 -8.62
N VAL A 97 -24.21 -16.74 -7.85
CA VAL A 97 -24.19 -17.00 -6.41
C VAL A 97 -25.23 -16.16 -5.68
N LEU A 98 -25.29 -14.85 -5.95
CA LEU A 98 -26.21 -13.93 -5.26
C LEU A 98 -27.67 -14.15 -5.69
N ASN A 99 -27.90 -14.49 -6.95
CA ASN A 99 -29.19 -14.99 -7.43
C ASN A 99 -29.62 -16.25 -6.66
N GLY A 100 -28.72 -17.22 -6.50
CA GLY A 100 -28.97 -18.48 -5.77
C GLY A 100 -29.16 -18.31 -4.26
N ALA A 101 -28.54 -17.29 -3.66
CA ALA A 101 -28.77 -16.87 -2.27
C ALA A 101 -30.13 -16.15 -2.09
N GLY A 102 -30.68 -15.61 -3.18
CA GLY A 102 -31.93 -14.86 -3.20
C GLY A 102 -31.75 -13.44 -2.68
N LEU A 103 -30.73 -12.73 -3.16
CA LEU A 103 -30.63 -11.27 -3.01
C LEU A 103 -31.83 -10.63 -3.73
N ALA A 104 -32.54 -9.73 -3.05
CA ALA A 104 -33.74 -9.10 -3.59
C ALA A 104 -33.47 -7.68 -4.12
N VAL A 105 -32.65 -6.93 -3.38
CA VAL A 105 -32.37 -5.52 -3.67
C VAL A 105 -30.96 -5.13 -3.20
N SER A 106 -30.30 -4.24 -3.92
CA SER A 106 -29.01 -3.67 -3.53
C SER A 106 -28.96 -2.19 -3.90
N ALA A 107 -28.29 -1.36 -3.11
CA ALA A 107 -27.73 -0.12 -3.67
C ALA A 107 -26.74 -0.48 -4.79
N ALA A 108 -26.58 0.38 -5.80
CA ALA A 108 -25.31 0.38 -6.53
C ALA A 108 -24.24 0.95 -5.60
N GLY A 109 -23.03 0.41 -5.69
CA GLY A 109 -21.81 0.99 -5.16
C GLY A 109 -20.96 1.58 -6.27
N ASN A 110 -19.72 1.95 -5.96
CA ASN A 110 -18.83 2.52 -6.98
C ASN A 110 -18.29 1.46 -7.94
N HIS A 111 -18.04 0.24 -7.46
CA HIS A 111 -17.47 -0.84 -8.27
C HIS A 111 -18.48 -1.46 -9.25
N GLU A 112 -19.78 -1.29 -9.04
CA GLU A 112 -20.79 -1.53 -10.07
C GLU A 112 -20.56 -0.71 -11.36
N PHE A 113 -19.84 0.43 -11.27
CA PHE A 113 -19.52 1.29 -12.40
C PHE A 113 -18.09 1.11 -12.94
N ASP A 114 -17.35 0.07 -12.52
CA ASP A 114 -15.98 -0.21 -13.02
C ASP A 114 -15.97 -0.43 -14.55
N GLY A 115 -16.94 -1.19 -15.06
CA GLY A 115 -17.19 -1.39 -16.50
C GLY A 115 -17.85 -0.18 -17.19
N GLY A 116 -18.18 0.86 -16.43
CA GLY A 116 -18.97 2.02 -16.85
C GLY A 116 -20.48 1.80 -16.72
N TYR A 117 -21.24 2.89 -16.80
CA TYR A 117 -22.70 2.92 -16.68
C TYR A 117 -23.39 1.95 -17.66
N ASN A 118 -22.90 1.87 -18.90
CA ASN A 118 -23.48 0.98 -19.91
C ASN A 118 -23.29 -0.50 -19.60
N ASP A 119 -22.19 -0.87 -18.94
CA ASP A 119 -21.95 -2.26 -18.54
C ASP A 119 -22.96 -2.68 -17.45
N LEU A 120 -23.13 -1.83 -16.44
CA LEU A 120 -24.12 -2.05 -15.38
C LEU A 120 -25.53 -2.25 -15.96
N VAL A 121 -26.02 -1.32 -16.79
CA VAL A 121 -27.42 -1.33 -17.22
C VAL A 121 -27.73 -2.24 -18.41
N ASN A 122 -26.72 -2.62 -19.22
CA ASN A 122 -26.95 -3.44 -20.42
C ASN A 122 -26.40 -4.86 -20.32
N ARG A 123 -25.46 -5.13 -19.40
CA ARG A 123 -24.94 -6.49 -19.14
C ARG A 123 -25.43 -6.98 -17.78
N VAL A 124 -25.00 -6.34 -16.70
CA VAL A 124 -25.23 -6.82 -15.33
C VAL A 124 -26.73 -6.92 -15.00
N MET A 125 -27.47 -5.82 -15.17
CA MET A 125 -28.90 -5.73 -14.84
C MET A 125 -29.82 -6.35 -15.89
N LYS A 126 -29.33 -6.64 -17.10
CA LYS A 126 -30.15 -7.27 -18.14
C LYS A 126 -30.19 -8.78 -17.94
N PRO A 127 -31.30 -9.44 -18.30
CA PRO A 127 -31.43 -10.88 -18.19
C PRO A 127 -30.29 -11.62 -18.90
N GLU A 128 -29.95 -12.79 -18.38
CA GLU A 128 -29.05 -13.71 -19.06
C GLU A 128 -29.73 -14.23 -20.33
N THR A 129 -29.07 -14.03 -21.47
CA THR A 129 -29.56 -14.51 -22.78
C THR A 129 -28.38 -14.97 -23.62
N ALA A 130 -28.64 -15.58 -24.78
CA ALA A 130 -27.57 -15.90 -25.73
C ALA A 130 -26.77 -14.65 -26.19
N ALA A 131 -27.37 -13.46 -26.16
CA ALA A 131 -26.71 -12.19 -26.47
C ALA A 131 -26.05 -11.53 -25.25
N ASN A 132 -26.41 -11.95 -24.03
CA ASN A 132 -25.89 -11.44 -22.77
C ASN A 132 -25.58 -12.60 -21.80
N PRO A 133 -24.59 -13.46 -22.10
CA PRO A 133 -24.33 -14.68 -21.33
C PRO A 133 -23.65 -14.42 -19.97
N GLU A 134 -23.13 -13.22 -19.75
CA GLU A 134 -22.40 -12.83 -18.53
C GLU A 134 -23.17 -11.80 -17.69
N GLY A 135 -24.47 -11.66 -17.94
CA GLY A 135 -25.39 -10.79 -17.20
C GLY A 135 -26.34 -11.57 -16.30
N GLY A 136 -27.48 -10.95 -15.98
CA GLY A 136 -28.60 -11.63 -15.34
C GLY A 136 -28.68 -11.48 -13.83
N ALA A 137 -28.31 -10.31 -13.28
CA ALA A 137 -28.65 -9.99 -11.89
C ALA A 137 -30.18 -9.95 -11.75
N LYS A 138 -30.72 -10.78 -10.86
CA LYS A 138 -32.17 -10.90 -10.62
C LYS A 138 -32.68 -9.97 -9.51
N TRP A 139 -31.77 -9.37 -8.75
CA TRP A 139 -32.10 -8.35 -7.76
C TRP A 139 -32.20 -6.97 -8.40
N GLN A 140 -32.94 -6.06 -7.78
CA GLN A 140 -32.98 -4.68 -8.22
C GLN A 140 -31.76 -3.92 -7.69
N TYR A 141 -31.05 -3.20 -8.57
CA TYR A 141 -30.08 -2.20 -8.15
C TYR A 141 -30.74 -0.82 -8.01
N LEU A 142 -30.37 -0.07 -6.98
CA LEU A 142 -30.95 1.23 -6.65
C LEU A 142 -29.88 2.32 -6.53
N ALA A 143 -30.17 3.50 -7.09
CA ALA A 143 -29.34 4.69 -6.92
C ALA A 143 -30.16 5.98 -7.15
N ALA A 144 -30.89 6.42 -6.13
CA ALA A 144 -31.74 7.60 -6.19
C ALA A 144 -30.97 8.88 -6.56
N ASN A 145 -29.72 8.99 -6.10
CA ASN A 145 -28.85 10.11 -6.38
C ASN A 145 -28.04 10.00 -7.67
N VAL A 146 -28.31 9.00 -8.53
CA VAL A 146 -27.69 8.88 -9.85
C VAL A 146 -28.76 9.11 -10.92
N ARG A 147 -28.63 10.24 -11.64
CA ARG A 147 -29.60 10.71 -12.63
C ARG A 147 -29.01 10.74 -14.03
N LYS A 148 -29.84 10.50 -15.05
CA LYS A 148 -29.45 10.73 -16.45
C LYS A 148 -29.31 12.24 -16.70
N LYS A 149 -28.26 12.64 -17.42
CA LYS A 149 -28.08 14.05 -17.80
C LYS A 149 -29.10 14.53 -18.83
N SER A 150 -29.65 13.61 -19.63
CA SER A 150 -30.60 13.91 -20.72
C SER A 150 -31.90 14.52 -20.23
N ASP A 151 -32.47 13.95 -19.15
CA ASP A 151 -33.85 14.22 -18.73
C ASP A 151 -34.03 14.25 -17.20
N ASN A 152 -32.95 14.06 -16.43
CA ASN A 152 -32.98 14.01 -14.97
C ASN A 152 -33.77 12.84 -14.37
N SER A 153 -34.13 11.82 -15.14
CA SER A 153 -34.71 10.57 -14.63
C SER A 153 -33.68 9.75 -13.84
N TYR A 154 -34.13 8.78 -13.03
CA TYR A 154 -33.22 7.81 -12.40
C TYR A 154 -32.40 7.07 -13.47
N ALA A 155 -31.13 6.85 -13.19
CA ALA A 155 -30.22 6.25 -14.15
C ALA A 155 -30.38 4.72 -14.26
N LEU A 156 -30.76 4.05 -13.18
CA LEU A 156 -30.86 2.59 -13.16
C LEU A 156 -32.24 2.14 -13.66
N PRO A 157 -32.31 1.16 -14.58
CA PRO A 157 -33.59 0.61 -15.05
C PRO A 157 -34.15 -0.42 -14.06
N ASP A 158 -35.41 -0.77 -14.24
CA ASP A 158 -36.01 -1.90 -13.52
C ASP A 158 -35.49 -3.24 -14.06
N VAL A 159 -35.35 -4.19 -13.15
CA VAL A 159 -35.00 -5.59 -13.44
C VAL A 159 -36.28 -6.41 -13.49
N GLU A 160 -36.59 -6.98 -14.66
CA GLU A 160 -37.85 -7.69 -14.91
C GLU A 160 -38.07 -8.90 -13.99
N GLU A 161 -37.00 -9.59 -13.58
CA GLU A 161 -37.07 -10.74 -12.68
C GLU A 161 -37.11 -10.36 -11.19
N SER A 162 -36.99 -9.07 -10.84
CA SER A 162 -36.94 -8.63 -9.44
C SER A 162 -38.31 -8.70 -8.76
N PRO A 163 -38.40 -9.21 -7.50
CA PRO A 163 -39.68 -9.37 -6.81
C PRO A 163 -40.16 -8.08 -6.15
N GLY A 164 -40.69 -7.13 -6.91
CA GLY A 164 -41.24 -5.89 -6.37
C GLY A 164 -41.50 -4.83 -7.43
N THR A 165 -41.83 -3.63 -6.98
CA THR A 165 -41.98 -2.45 -7.85
C THR A 165 -40.83 -1.49 -7.64
N SER A 166 -40.18 -1.08 -8.74
CA SER A 166 -39.03 -0.18 -8.73
C SER A 166 -39.25 1.01 -9.67
N ASP A 167 -38.51 2.08 -9.43
CA ASP A 167 -38.31 3.19 -10.37
C ASP A 167 -36.82 3.48 -10.64
N GLY A 168 -35.91 2.62 -10.16
CA GLY A 168 -34.46 2.76 -10.26
C GLY A 168 -33.80 3.53 -9.09
N GLY A 169 -34.56 4.33 -8.36
CA GLY A 169 -34.12 4.98 -7.12
C GLY A 169 -34.64 4.27 -5.87
N THR A 170 -35.82 3.68 -5.98
CA THR A 170 -36.54 2.97 -4.93
C THR A 170 -36.99 1.59 -5.40
N TRP A 171 -37.23 0.70 -4.44
CA TRP A 171 -37.87 -0.61 -4.66
C TRP A 171 -38.76 -0.95 -3.47
N MET A 172 -39.96 -1.43 -3.73
CA MET A 172 -40.95 -1.79 -2.70
C MET A 172 -41.47 -3.21 -2.93
N THR A 173 -41.66 -3.93 -1.83
CA THR A 173 -42.17 -5.30 -1.82
C THR A 173 -43.05 -5.54 -0.58
N THR A 174 -43.91 -6.55 -0.64
CA THR A 174 -44.77 -6.95 0.48
C THR A 174 -44.27 -8.27 1.05
N THR A 175 -44.08 -8.35 2.37
CA THR A 175 -43.65 -9.59 3.03
C THR A 175 -44.77 -10.64 3.07
N ALA A 176 -44.45 -11.86 3.48
CA ALA A 176 -45.45 -12.95 3.59
C ALA A 176 -46.55 -12.64 4.64
N GLY A 177 -46.19 -11.92 5.70
CA GLY A 177 -47.06 -11.39 6.74
C GLY A 177 -47.80 -10.11 6.36
N GLY A 178 -47.66 -9.64 5.11
CA GLY A 178 -48.43 -8.50 4.60
C GLY A 178 -47.89 -7.12 5.00
N VAL A 179 -46.60 -7.00 5.33
CA VAL A 179 -45.96 -5.70 5.61
C VAL A 179 -45.33 -5.15 4.34
N ASP A 180 -45.61 -3.89 4.03
CA ASP A 180 -45.05 -3.20 2.89
C ASP A 180 -43.69 -2.55 3.22
N VAL A 181 -42.62 -3.02 2.57
CA VAL A 181 -41.25 -2.59 2.84
C VAL A 181 -40.66 -1.88 1.63
N GLY A 182 -40.30 -0.62 1.83
CA GLY A 182 -39.62 0.23 0.84
C GLY A 182 -38.11 0.31 1.08
N PHE A 183 -37.35 0.31 -0.01
CA PHE A 183 -35.90 0.48 -0.03
C PHE A 183 -35.52 1.66 -0.90
N ILE A 184 -34.53 2.43 -0.45
CA ILE A 184 -33.95 3.56 -1.19
C ILE A 184 -32.48 3.23 -1.41
N GLY A 185 -31.97 3.41 -2.63
CA GLY A 185 -30.55 3.26 -2.92
C GLY A 185 -29.83 4.59 -3.04
N ALA A 186 -28.57 4.66 -2.62
CA ALA A 186 -27.71 5.80 -2.91
C ALA A 186 -26.23 5.37 -3.05
N VAL A 187 -25.51 6.04 -3.95
CA VAL A 187 -24.07 5.85 -4.19
C VAL A 187 -23.30 7.04 -3.61
N THR A 188 -22.07 6.82 -3.12
CA THR A 188 -21.18 7.92 -2.68
C THR A 188 -21.13 9.09 -3.69
N GLU A 189 -21.19 10.32 -3.18
CA GLU A 189 -21.09 11.54 -3.99
C GLU A 189 -19.71 11.66 -4.67
N ASP A 190 -18.72 10.90 -4.21
CA ASP A 190 -17.36 10.88 -4.75
C ASP A 190 -17.20 9.97 -5.99
N LEU A 191 -18.24 9.26 -6.43
CA LEU A 191 -18.21 8.35 -7.61
C LEU A 191 -17.46 8.94 -8.83
N PRO A 192 -17.64 10.21 -9.24
CA PRO A 192 -16.92 10.76 -10.40
C PRO A 192 -15.40 10.79 -10.28
N SER A 193 -14.87 10.64 -9.07
CA SER A 193 -13.44 10.54 -8.79
C SER A 193 -12.93 9.11 -8.68
N LEU A 194 -13.84 8.14 -8.54
CA LEU A 194 -13.56 6.73 -8.27
C LEU A 194 -13.59 5.87 -9.54
N VAL A 195 -14.32 6.30 -10.58
CA VAL A 195 -14.44 5.53 -11.83
C VAL A 195 -13.96 6.33 -13.04
N ALA A 196 -13.83 5.64 -14.18
CA ALA A 196 -13.41 6.28 -15.43
C ALA A 196 -14.45 7.35 -15.85
N PRO A 197 -14.06 8.64 -16.01
CA PRO A 197 -15.02 9.70 -16.34
C PRO A 197 -15.80 9.47 -17.64
N ALA A 198 -15.18 8.79 -18.61
CA ALA A 198 -15.83 8.41 -19.86
C ALA A 198 -16.94 7.36 -19.66
N GLY A 199 -16.78 6.46 -18.68
CA GLY A 199 -17.75 5.40 -18.38
C GLY A 199 -19.05 5.91 -17.76
N ILE A 200 -19.05 7.13 -17.20
CA ILE A 200 -20.20 7.76 -16.55
C ILE A 200 -20.59 9.09 -17.21
N ALA A 201 -20.20 9.29 -18.48
CA ALA A 201 -20.39 10.57 -19.17
C ALA A 201 -21.87 11.00 -19.26
N ASP A 202 -22.80 10.05 -19.32
CA ASP A 202 -24.24 10.30 -19.52
C ASP A 202 -25.05 10.43 -18.23
N ILE A 203 -24.41 10.17 -17.08
CA ILE A 203 -25.03 10.26 -15.76
C ILE A 203 -24.42 11.39 -14.93
N LYS A 204 -25.14 11.84 -13.92
CA LYS A 204 -24.66 12.76 -12.89
C LYS A 204 -25.04 12.24 -11.51
N VAL A 205 -24.20 12.57 -10.54
CA VAL A 205 -24.42 12.26 -9.13
C VAL A 205 -24.91 13.52 -8.44
N SER A 206 -26.06 13.42 -7.77
CA SER A 206 -26.68 14.47 -6.96
C SER A 206 -26.52 14.16 -5.46
N SER A 207 -27.08 15.02 -4.61
CA SER A 207 -26.92 14.88 -3.17
C SER A 207 -27.66 13.65 -2.64
N ILE A 208 -26.99 12.83 -1.84
CA ILE A 208 -27.60 11.67 -1.20
C ILE A 208 -28.76 12.11 -0.32
N ILE A 209 -28.56 13.11 0.53
CA ILE A 209 -29.55 13.56 1.51
C ILE A 209 -30.84 14.03 0.82
N THR A 210 -30.72 14.92 -0.16
CA THR A 210 -31.88 15.48 -0.86
C THR A 210 -32.69 14.41 -1.58
N GLU A 211 -32.01 13.48 -2.26
CA GLU A 211 -32.67 12.46 -3.08
C GLU A 211 -33.26 11.35 -2.21
N THR A 212 -32.59 10.99 -1.10
CA THR A 212 -33.11 10.02 -0.13
C THR A 212 -34.39 10.53 0.51
N ASN A 213 -34.43 11.77 1.00
CA ASN A 213 -35.62 12.28 1.68
C ASN A 213 -36.82 12.36 0.71
N ALA A 214 -36.60 12.83 -0.52
CA ALA A 214 -37.66 12.85 -1.54
C ALA A 214 -38.15 11.43 -1.91
N ALA A 215 -37.26 10.44 -1.91
CA ALA A 215 -37.62 9.04 -2.14
C ALA A 215 -38.36 8.42 -0.95
N ALA A 216 -38.02 8.78 0.28
CA ALA A 216 -38.71 8.36 1.49
C ALA A 216 -40.15 8.89 1.50
N ASP A 217 -40.35 10.18 1.22
CA ASP A 217 -41.67 10.79 1.06
C ASP A 217 -42.53 10.03 0.04
N ALA A 218 -41.94 9.67 -1.10
CA ALA A 218 -42.63 8.94 -2.17
C ALA A 218 -43.03 7.52 -1.75
N LEU A 219 -42.16 6.79 -1.05
CA LEU A 219 -42.45 5.45 -0.53
C LEU A 219 -43.54 5.50 0.55
N LYS A 220 -43.48 6.46 1.47
CA LYS A 220 -44.52 6.66 2.48
C LYS A 220 -45.87 6.99 1.83
N ALA A 221 -45.88 7.88 0.83
CA ALA A 221 -47.10 8.18 0.08
C ALA A 221 -47.64 6.98 -0.71
N ALA A 222 -46.79 6.03 -1.08
CA ALA A 222 -47.17 4.77 -1.73
C ALA A 222 -47.63 3.68 -0.74
N GLY A 223 -47.56 3.94 0.57
CA GLY A 223 -48.03 3.02 1.61
C GLY A 223 -46.96 2.17 2.28
N ALA A 224 -45.67 2.50 2.14
CA ALA A 224 -44.61 1.75 2.83
C ALA A 224 -44.75 1.85 4.37
N ASP A 225 -44.81 0.71 5.04
CA ASP A 225 -44.82 0.59 6.50
C ASP A 225 -43.41 0.77 7.08
N LEU A 226 -42.41 0.21 6.38
CA LEU A 226 -41.01 0.23 6.77
C LEU A 226 -40.14 0.74 5.60
N VAL A 227 -39.31 1.75 5.83
CA VAL A 227 -38.39 2.31 4.83
C VAL A 227 -36.94 2.13 5.25
N VAL A 228 -36.12 1.55 4.37
CA VAL A 228 -34.70 1.27 4.61
C VAL A 228 -33.83 1.97 3.55
N LEU A 229 -32.85 2.75 3.98
CA LEU A 229 -31.82 3.28 3.11
C LEU A 229 -30.68 2.27 2.96
N LEU A 230 -30.41 1.86 1.72
CA LEU A 230 -29.19 1.18 1.29
C LEU A 230 -28.26 2.25 0.71
N VAL A 231 -27.16 2.57 1.38
CA VAL A 231 -26.24 3.63 0.94
C VAL A 231 -24.81 3.11 0.82
N HIS A 232 -24.21 3.27 -0.35
CA HIS A 232 -22.82 2.95 -0.58
C HIS A 232 -21.92 4.15 -0.24
N GLU A 233 -21.98 4.54 1.02
CA GLU A 233 -21.12 5.52 1.71
C GLU A 233 -20.98 5.04 3.16
N GLY A 234 -19.89 5.36 3.84
CA GLY A 234 -19.64 4.79 5.17
C GLY A 234 -18.76 5.63 6.08
N ALA A 235 -18.77 5.27 7.36
CA ALA A 235 -17.97 5.94 8.38
C ALA A 235 -16.46 5.71 8.15
N PRO A 236 -15.60 6.73 8.32
CA PRO A 236 -14.15 6.57 8.21
C PRO A 236 -13.51 5.71 9.32
N SER A 237 -14.23 5.42 10.41
CA SER A 237 -13.85 4.46 11.45
C SER A 237 -15.10 3.84 12.11
N THR A 238 -14.92 2.81 12.94
CA THR A 238 -16.02 2.15 13.69
C THR A 238 -16.51 2.93 14.92
N LYS A 239 -15.96 4.14 15.13
CA LYS A 239 -16.35 5.01 16.24
C LYS A 239 -17.69 5.67 15.93
N ILE A 240 -18.60 5.70 16.91
CA ILE A 240 -19.93 6.28 16.72
C ILE A 240 -19.87 7.78 16.39
N GLU A 241 -18.83 8.49 16.81
CA GLU A 241 -18.60 9.91 16.47
C GLU A 241 -18.44 10.12 14.96
N ASP A 242 -17.91 9.12 14.23
CA ASP A 242 -17.78 9.17 12.78
C ASP A 242 -19.11 8.94 12.03
N ALA A 243 -20.13 8.42 12.71
CA ALA A 243 -21.51 8.38 12.21
C ALA A 243 -22.39 9.51 12.78
N THR A 244 -21.87 10.29 13.73
CA THR A 244 -22.65 11.33 14.42
C THR A 244 -21.97 12.69 14.38
N THR A 245 -20.90 12.95 15.14
CA THR A 245 -20.41 14.32 15.37
C THR A 245 -19.30 14.81 14.44
N ASN A 246 -18.50 13.94 13.81
CA ASN A 246 -17.21 14.30 13.18
C ASN A 246 -17.28 15.01 11.81
N ASP A 247 -18.41 15.60 11.45
CA ASP A 247 -18.66 16.38 10.21
C ASP A 247 -17.97 15.85 8.93
N ASN A 248 -17.98 14.53 8.79
CA ASN A 248 -17.55 13.82 7.58
C ASN A 248 -18.77 13.54 6.66
N ALA A 249 -18.53 13.02 5.45
CA ALA A 249 -19.59 12.72 4.49
C ALA A 249 -20.72 11.86 5.09
N PHE A 250 -20.37 10.73 5.70
CA PHE A 250 -21.35 9.80 6.27
C PHE A 250 -22.13 10.38 7.45
N SER A 251 -21.46 11.06 8.39
CA SER A 251 -22.14 11.71 9.52
C SER A 251 -23.13 12.81 9.10
N ARG A 252 -22.89 13.46 7.95
CA ARG A 252 -23.84 14.43 7.36
C ARG A 252 -25.06 13.72 6.78
N ILE A 253 -24.88 12.55 6.14
CA ILE A 253 -25.99 11.71 5.67
C ILE A 253 -26.85 11.26 6.84
N VAL A 254 -26.25 10.65 7.87
CA VAL A 254 -26.99 10.16 9.05
C VAL A 254 -27.79 11.27 9.75
N LYS A 255 -27.28 12.50 9.76
CA LYS A 255 -28.01 13.66 10.32
C LYS A 255 -29.08 14.23 9.39
N GLY A 256 -28.81 14.23 8.09
CA GLY A 256 -29.64 14.88 7.08
C GLY A 256 -30.82 14.04 6.61
N VAL A 257 -30.70 12.71 6.70
CA VAL A 257 -31.77 11.78 6.37
C VAL A 257 -32.86 11.84 7.44
N ASP A 258 -34.09 12.10 6.99
CA ASP A 258 -35.27 12.30 7.82
C ASP A 258 -35.66 11.06 8.67
N SER A 259 -36.70 11.23 9.49
CA SER A 259 -37.22 10.18 10.37
C SER A 259 -38.05 9.13 9.65
N ASP A 260 -38.44 9.36 8.39
CA ASP A 260 -39.26 8.41 7.63
C ASP A 260 -38.42 7.20 7.20
N VAL A 261 -37.10 7.36 7.11
CA VAL A 261 -36.16 6.24 6.99
C VAL A 261 -35.91 5.57 8.34
N ASN A 262 -36.42 4.34 8.50
CA ASN A 262 -36.33 3.56 9.73
C ASN A 262 -34.95 2.95 9.99
N ALA A 263 -34.14 2.69 8.96
CA ALA A 263 -32.80 2.14 9.09
C ALA A 263 -31.86 2.54 7.94
N ILE A 264 -30.57 2.58 8.23
CA ILE A 264 -29.50 2.85 7.25
C ILE A 264 -28.55 1.65 7.23
N VAL A 265 -28.48 0.99 6.08
CA VAL A 265 -27.49 -0.05 5.75
C VAL A 265 -26.43 0.58 4.87
N SER A 266 -25.18 0.54 5.32
CA SER A 266 -24.05 1.27 4.73
C SER A 266 -22.95 0.35 4.20
N GLY A 267 -22.10 0.87 3.31
CA GLY A 267 -20.97 0.15 2.70
C GLY A 267 -19.72 1.02 2.50
N HIS A 268 -18.97 0.77 1.43
CA HIS A 268 -17.85 1.55 0.89
C HIS A 268 -16.55 1.52 1.71
N THR A 269 -16.66 1.55 3.03
CA THR A 269 -15.53 1.71 3.96
C THR A 269 -15.00 0.41 4.53
N HIS A 270 -15.67 -0.71 4.22
CA HIS A 270 -15.31 -2.08 4.62
C HIS A 270 -15.34 -2.35 6.14
N LEU A 271 -15.96 -1.46 6.91
CA LEU A 271 -15.99 -1.55 8.37
C LEU A 271 -17.26 -2.23 8.87
N ALA A 272 -17.12 -3.15 9.82
CA ALA A 272 -18.27 -3.75 10.48
C ALA A 272 -18.66 -2.91 11.70
N TYR A 273 -19.89 -2.40 11.72
CA TYR A 273 -20.45 -1.67 12.86
C TYR A 273 -21.97 -1.82 12.93
N ASN A 274 -22.50 -1.69 14.15
CA ASN A 274 -23.92 -1.79 14.44
C ASN A 274 -24.26 -0.70 15.47
N HIS A 275 -24.54 0.50 14.97
CA HIS A 275 -24.89 1.65 15.78
C HIS A 275 -26.42 1.80 15.88
N LEU A 276 -26.88 2.28 17.02
CA LEU A 276 -28.24 2.76 17.19
C LEU A 276 -28.19 4.26 17.44
N ILE A 277 -28.63 5.05 16.47
CA ILE A 277 -28.53 6.52 16.50
C ILE A 277 -29.95 7.08 16.52
N ASN A 278 -30.34 7.70 17.63
CA ASN A 278 -31.70 8.22 17.85
C ASN A 278 -32.80 7.15 17.62
N GLY A 279 -32.54 5.90 18.04
CA GLY A 279 -33.47 4.78 17.85
C GLY A 279 -33.46 4.15 16.46
N ARG A 280 -32.69 4.70 15.50
CA ARG A 280 -32.52 4.18 14.14
C ARG A 280 -31.26 3.29 14.04
N PRO A 281 -31.37 2.04 13.55
CA PRO A 281 -30.21 1.24 13.21
C PRO A 281 -29.39 1.88 12.08
N VAL A 282 -28.09 2.01 12.28
CA VAL A 282 -27.10 2.47 11.29
C VAL A 282 -25.97 1.45 11.28
N VAL A 283 -25.94 0.61 10.24
CA VAL A 283 -25.17 -0.65 10.25
C VAL A 283 -24.32 -0.83 9.00
N SER A 284 -23.25 -1.59 9.12
CA SER A 284 -22.48 -2.16 8.01
C SER A 284 -21.96 -3.54 8.41
N ALA A 285 -21.92 -4.47 7.45
CA ALA A 285 -21.53 -5.86 7.64
C ALA A 285 -20.01 -6.06 7.47
N GLY A 286 -19.24 -5.00 7.25
CA GLY A 286 -17.81 -5.11 6.93
C GLY A 286 -17.61 -5.29 5.45
N GLN A 287 -17.10 -6.46 5.03
CA GLN A 287 -16.73 -6.73 3.64
C GLN A 287 -16.69 -8.23 3.36
N TYR A 288 -16.63 -8.59 2.08
CA TYR A 288 -16.18 -9.88 1.56
C TYR A 288 -17.02 -11.08 2.01
N GLY A 289 -18.31 -10.86 2.30
CA GLY A 289 -19.19 -11.92 2.81
C GLY A 289 -18.77 -12.45 4.19
N ALA A 290 -17.95 -11.70 4.94
CA ALA A 290 -17.49 -12.12 6.27
C ALA A 290 -18.61 -12.11 7.32
N ASN A 291 -19.59 -11.20 7.16
CA ASN A 291 -20.74 -11.08 8.05
C ASN A 291 -22.04 -10.78 7.29
N LEU A 292 -23.16 -10.96 7.99
CA LEU A 292 -24.46 -10.39 7.65
C LEU A 292 -24.90 -9.45 8.78
N ASN A 293 -25.47 -8.29 8.45
CA ASN A 293 -26.31 -7.60 9.40
C ASN A 293 -27.67 -8.31 9.46
N GLN A 294 -28.15 -8.60 10.66
CA GLN A 294 -29.52 -9.04 10.92
C GLN A 294 -30.24 -7.90 11.61
N LEU A 295 -31.20 -7.30 10.91
CA LEU A 295 -32.09 -6.30 11.48
C LEU A 295 -33.48 -6.89 11.58
N VAL A 296 -34.09 -6.84 12.76
CA VAL A 296 -35.47 -7.31 12.95
C VAL A 296 -36.31 -6.18 13.52
N PHE A 297 -37.39 -5.86 12.80
CA PHE A 297 -38.36 -4.84 13.14
C PHE A 297 -39.67 -5.52 13.51
N THR A 298 -40.27 -5.12 14.62
CA THR A 298 -41.65 -5.54 14.93
C THR A 298 -42.58 -4.48 14.37
N VAL A 299 -43.37 -4.85 13.37
CA VAL A 299 -44.30 -3.96 12.68
C VAL A 299 -45.72 -4.29 13.10
N ASP A 300 -46.41 -3.30 13.67
CA ASP A 300 -47.83 -3.38 13.98
C ASP A 300 -48.61 -2.75 12.82
N THR A 301 -49.29 -3.58 12.04
CA THR A 301 -50.12 -3.18 10.90
C THR A 301 -51.56 -2.90 11.28
N ASP A 302 -51.90 -2.92 12.58
CA ASP A 302 -53.22 -2.53 13.06
C ASP A 302 -53.44 -1.02 12.86
N PRO A 303 -54.40 -0.60 12.00
CA PRO A 303 -54.72 0.82 11.82
C PRO A 303 -55.13 1.53 13.14
N ASP A 304 -55.65 0.77 14.11
CA ASP A 304 -56.05 1.28 15.43
C ASP A 304 -54.86 1.41 16.41
N ALA A 305 -53.68 0.88 16.10
CA ALA A 305 -52.47 1.02 16.92
C ALA A 305 -51.89 2.45 16.89
N ASN A 306 -52.14 3.19 15.82
CA ASN A 306 -51.80 4.61 15.70
C ASN A 306 -52.96 5.40 15.09
N PRO A 307 -54.03 5.69 15.85
CA PRO A 307 -55.24 6.33 15.33
C PRO A 307 -55.02 7.79 14.92
N ALA A 308 -53.85 8.37 15.22
CA ALA A 308 -53.49 9.73 14.81
C ALA A 308 -53.04 9.82 13.34
N THR A 309 -52.38 8.78 12.82
CA THR A 309 -51.88 8.77 11.43
C THR A 309 -52.39 7.60 10.60
N ASN A 310 -52.93 6.55 11.25
CA ASN A 310 -53.36 5.30 10.62
C ASN A 310 -52.22 4.59 9.85
N ASP A 311 -50.97 4.90 10.20
CA ASP A 311 -49.77 4.24 9.69
C ASP A 311 -49.38 3.07 10.60
N ALA A 312 -48.74 2.05 10.04
CA ALA A 312 -48.11 1.01 10.82
C ALA A 312 -47.08 1.59 11.80
N THR A 313 -46.98 0.98 12.99
CA THR A 313 -45.94 1.35 13.95
C THR A 313 -44.76 0.38 13.87
N VAL A 314 -43.56 0.94 13.70
CA VAL A 314 -42.32 0.17 13.61
C VAL A 314 -41.55 0.27 14.92
N THR A 315 -41.34 -0.87 15.59
CA THR A 315 -40.56 -0.95 16.82
C THR A 315 -39.19 -1.58 16.58
N VAL A 316 -38.15 -0.92 17.09
CA VAL A 316 -36.76 -1.40 17.04
C VAL A 316 -36.33 -1.90 18.41
N ASP A 317 -36.03 -3.19 18.51
CA ASP A 317 -35.34 -3.77 19.67
C ASP A 317 -33.83 -3.83 19.40
N PRO A 318 -32.98 -3.08 20.13
CA PRO A 318 -31.54 -3.12 19.95
C PRO A 318 -30.93 -4.52 20.12
N ALA A 319 -31.54 -5.40 20.93
CA ALA A 319 -31.07 -6.77 21.13
C ALA A 319 -31.29 -7.69 19.92
N LYS A 320 -32.21 -7.30 19.01
CA LYS A 320 -32.47 -8.00 17.75
C LYS A 320 -31.63 -7.50 16.57
N GLN A 321 -30.85 -6.42 16.74
CA GLN A 321 -29.95 -5.91 15.69
C GLN A 321 -28.56 -6.51 15.88
N LYS A 322 -28.06 -7.29 14.92
CA LYS A 322 -26.82 -8.07 15.08
C LYS A 322 -25.91 -8.00 13.87
N ILE A 323 -24.61 -8.18 14.12
CA ILE A 323 -23.64 -8.59 13.10
C ILE A 323 -23.42 -10.08 13.30
N LEU A 324 -23.81 -10.89 12.31
CA LEU A 324 -23.67 -12.33 12.30
C LEU A 324 -22.41 -12.70 11.51
N PRO A 325 -21.33 -13.18 12.17
CA PRO A 325 -20.15 -13.65 11.46
C PRO A 325 -20.46 -14.96 10.73
N MET A 326 -19.92 -15.13 9.53
CA MET A 326 -20.09 -16.37 8.76
C MET A 326 -19.18 -17.50 9.25
N PHE A 327 -18.08 -17.14 9.92
CA PHE A 327 -17.05 -18.06 10.38
C PHE A 327 -16.69 -17.79 11.85
N GLY A 328 -16.26 -18.83 12.56
CA GLY A 328 -15.80 -18.74 13.94
C GLY A 328 -14.49 -17.94 14.08
N PRO A 329 -14.09 -17.58 15.32
CA PRO A 329 -12.79 -16.97 15.55
C PRO A 329 -11.65 -17.90 15.09
N ASP A 330 -10.52 -17.31 14.68
CA ASP A 330 -9.30 -18.06 14.39
C ASP A 330 -8.93 -18.89 15.64
N PRO A 331 -8.95 -20.23 15.57
CA PRO A 331 -8.84 -21.09 16.75
C PRO A 331 -7.52 -20.92 17.52
N ASP A 332 -6.48 -20.32 16.92
CA ASP A 332 -5.13 -20.34 17.49
C ASP A 332 -4.47 -18.95 17.65
N GLY A 333 -5.11 -17.87 17.17
CA GLY A 333 -4.55 -16.50 17.21
C GLY A 333 -3.18 -16.35 16.52
N SER A 334 -2.84 -17.25 15.60
CA SER A 334 -1.51 -17.36 15.00
C SER A 334 -1.45 -16.72 13.62
N SER A 335 -0.28 -16.25 13.23
CA SER A 335 -0.08 -15.35 12.09
C SER A 335 -0.21 -15.98 10.68
N GLY A 336 -1.05 -17.00 10.48
CA GLY A 336 -1.32 -17.62 9.17
C GLY A 336 -2.80 -17.96 9.00
N PRO A 337 -3.35 -17.90 7.77
CA PRO A 337 -4.74 -18.25 7.52
C PRO A 337 -4.93 -19.76 7.71
N LYS A 338 -5.58 -20.16 8.81
CA LYS A 338 -6.22 -21.47 8.92
C LYS A 338 -7.70 -21.30 8.59
N ALA A 339 -8.31 -22.34 8.02
CA ALA A 339 -9.75 -22.33 7.77
C ALA A 339 -10.49 -22.30 9.11
N THR A 340 -11.13 -21.17 9.42
CA THR A 340 -12.07 -21.04 10.54
C THR A 340 -13.31 -21.87 10.25
N PRO A 341 -13.87 -22.60 11.23
CA PRO A 341 -15.06 -23.41 10.99
C PRO A 341 -16.24 -22.50 10.58
N PRO A 342 -17.01 -22.87 9.54
CA PRO A 342 -18.21 -22.12 9.17
C PRO A 342 -19.26 -22.22 10.29
N LEU A 343 -19.95 -21.11 10.55
CA LEU A 343 -21.02 -21.04 11.56
C LEU A 343 -22.40 -21.38 10.99
N TYR A 344 -22.49 -21.50 9.66
CA TYR A 344 -23.69 -21.81 8.91
C TYR A 344 -23.41 -22.92 7.89
N PRO A 345 -24.43 -23.67 7.43
CA PRO A 345 -24.24 -24.73 6.45
C PRO A 345 -23.72 -24.17 5.12
N VAL A 346 -22.93 -24.98 4.42
CA VAL A 346 -22.54 -24.71 3.03
C VAL A 346 -23.73 -25.00 2.12
N ASP A 347 -24.18 -24.02 1.35
CA ASP A 347 -25.22 -24.23 0.34
C ASP A 347 -24.67 -24.99 -0.88
N GLY A 348 -25.19 -26.19 -1.13
CA GLY A 348 -24.75 -27.09 -2.19
C GLY A 348 -24.80 -26.46 -3.60
N PRO A 349 -25.97 -25.96 -4.05
CA PRO A 349 -26.08 -25.32 -5.37
C PRO A 349 -25.14 -24.12 -5.55
N THR A 350 -24.98 -23.28 -4.52
CA THR A 350 -24.02 -22.16 -4.56
C THR A 350 -22.58 -22.67 -4.68
N LYS A 351 -22.22 -23.74 -3.95
CA LYS A 351 -20.89 -24.36 -4.04
C LYS A 351 -20.57 -24.89 -5.44
N GLU A 352 -21.53 -25.46 -6.15
CA GLU A 352 -21.33 -25.92 -7.54
C GLU A 352 -20.96 -24.76 -8.47
N ILE A 353 -21.59 -23.59 -8.31
CA ILE A 353 -21.25 -22.36 -9.05
C ILE A 353 -19.83 -21.92 -8.73
N VAL A 354 -19.46 -21.90 -7.45
CA VAL A 354 -18.10 -21.55 -7.01
C VAL A 354 -17.08 -22.52 -7.62
N ASP A 355 -17.30 -23.83 -7.54
CA ASP A 355 -16.40 -24.84 -8.09
C ASP A 355 -16.21 -24.70 -9.61
N ALA A 356 -17.29 -24.45 -10.35
CA ALA A 356 -17.24 -24.16 -11.77
C ALA A 356 -16.46 -22.87 -12.07
N ALA A 357 -16.64 -21.83 -11.26
CA ALA A 357 -15.94 -20.56 -11.42
C ALA A 357 -14.42 -20.71 -11.28
N PHE A 358 -13.95 -21.46 -10.27
CA PHE A 358 -12.52 -21.74 -10.11
C PHE A 358 -11.96 -22.54 -11.29
N SER A 359 -12.69 -23.56 -11.74
CA SER A 359 -12.28 -24.37 -12.90
C SER A 359 -12.15 -23.50 -14.17
N LYS A 360 -13.14 -22.63 -14.41
CA LYS A 360 -13.14 -21.75 -15.56
C LYS A 360 -12.06 -20.66 -15.48
N ALA A 361 -11.81 -20.15 -14.28
CA ALA A 361 -10.75 -19.19 -14.04
C ALA A 361 -9.36 -19.78 -14.33
N ASP A 362 -9.13 -21.06 -14.05
CA ASP A 362 -7.88 -21.72 -14.40
C ASP A 362 -7.69 -21.83 -15.93
N GLU A 363 -8.76 -22.12 -16.68
CA GLU A 363 -8.72 -22.10 -18.15
C GLU A 363 -8.40 -20.71 -18.70
N LEU A 364 -9.16 -19.68 -18.29
CA LEU A 364 -8.98 -18.31 -18.76
C LEU A 364 -7.65 -17.72 -18.30
N GLY A 365 -7.23 -18.09 -17.09
CA GLY A 365 -5.98 -17.69 -16.46
C GLY A 365 -4.72 -18.22 -17.13
N ALA A 366 -4.83 -19.26 -17.96
CA ALA A 366 -3.72 -19.77 -18.77
C ALA A 366 -3.29 -18.83 -19.90
N LYS A 367 -4.10 -17.82 -20.23
CA LYS A 367 -3.77 -16.81 -21.26
C LYS A 367 -2.47 -16.08 -20.93
N VAL A 368 -1.59 -15.94 -21.92
CA VAL A 368 -0.32 -15.23 -21.79
C VAL A 368 -0.54 -13.72 -21.88
N LEU A 369 -0.06 -12.98 -20.88
CA LEU A 369 -0.09 -11.50 -20.84
C LEU A 369 1.13 -10.86 -21.52
N GLY A 370 2.24 -11.58 -21.57
CA GLY A 370 3.50 -11.11 -22.12
C GLY A 370 4.65 -12.01 -21.69
N LYS A 371 5.89 -11.53 -21.84
CA LYS A 371 7.09 -12.27 -21.40
C LYS A 371 7.84 -11.53 -20.30
N VAL A 372 8.44 -12.28 -19.38
CA VAL A 372 9.38 -11.77 -18.38
C VAL A 372 10.79 -12.22 -18.72
N GLY A 373 11.78 -11.35 -18.53
CA GLY A 373 13.20 -11.62 -18.79
C GLY A 373 13.94 -12.32 -17.64
N GLY A 374 13.27 -12.50 -16.49
CA GLY A 374 13.80 -13.14 -15.29
C GLY A 374 12.69 -13.31 -14.25
N ALA A 375 12.96 -14.03 -13.16
CA ALA A 375 12.04 -14.14 -12.03
C ALA A 375 11.95 -12.81 -11.30
N PHE A 376 10.73 -12.39 -11.00
CA PHE A 376 10.48 -11.41 -9.94
C PHE A 376 10.11 -12.18 -8.69
N SER A 377 11.03 -12.23 -7.73
CA SER A 377 10.90 -13.06 -6.54
C SER A 377 10.62 -12.21 -5.32
N ARG A 378 9.89 -12.77 -4.36
CA ARG A 378 9.87 -12.32 -2.97
C ARG A 378 11.19 -12.69 -2.30
N ALA A 379 11.54 -11.93 -1.27
CA ALA A 379 12.71 -12.20 -0.45
C ALA A 379 12.56 -13.55 0.28
N LYS A 380 13.69 -14.25 0.48
CA LYS A 380 13.75 -15.58 1.11
C LYS A 380 14.77 -15.60 2.25
N LEU A 381 14.57 -16.49 3.22
CA LEU A 381 15.60 -16.81 4.22
C LEU A 381 16.68 -17.72 3.62
N ALA A 382 17.70 -18.05 4.43
CA ALA A 382 18.85 -18.85 3.99
C ALA A 382 18.50 -20.26 3.44
N ASP A 383 17.32 -20.81 3.76
CA ASP A 383 16.84 -22.08 3.18
C ASP A 383 16.41 -21.96 1.71
N GLY A 384 16.27 -20.74 1.20
CA GLY A 384 15.87 -20.44 -0.17
C GLY A 384 14.38 -20.63 -0.45
N THR A 385 13.57 -21.04 0.53
CA THR A 385 12.16 -21.40 0.35
C THR A 385 11.25 -20.57 1.26
N THR A 386 11.63 -20.34 2.52
CA THR A 386 10.84 -19.58 3.48
C THR A 386 10.84 -18.10 3.11
N GLU A 387 9.66 -17.49 3.02
CA GLU A 387 9.49 -16.06 2.76
C GLU A 387 10.15 -15.21 3.86
N ASN A 388 10.98 -14.25 3.45
CA ASN A 388 11.51 -13.22 4.33
C ASN A 388 10.81 -11.88 4.06
N ARG A 389 9.71 -11.59 4.78
CA ARG A 389 9.02 -10.30 4.67
C ARG A 389 9.86 -9.12 5.13
N GLY A 390 10.97 -9.37 5.81
CA GLY A 390 11.90 -8.33 6.21
C GLY A 390 12.93 -7.96 5.15
N GLY A 391 13.02 -8.67 4.02
CA GLY A 391 14.01 -8.43 2.96
C GLY A 391 13.45 -7.61 1.77
N GLU A 392 14.29 -6.78 1.16
CA GLU A 392 13.93 -6.13 -0.11
C GLU A 392 13.85 -7.19 -1.22
N SER A 393 12.96 -6.99 -2.17
CA SER A 393 12.68 -7.99 -3.20
C SER A 393 12.43 -7.37 -4.58
N THR A 394 12.84 -8.08 -5.63
CA THR A 394 12.62 -7.65 -7.02
C THR A 394 11.14 -7.55 -7.33
N LEU A 395 10.31 -8.45 -6.80
CA LEU A 395 8.86 -8.40 -6.96
C LEU A 395 8.21 -7.21 -6.24
N GLY A 396 8.57 -6.93 -4.99
CA GLY A 396 8.02 -5.80 -4.26
C GLY A 396 8.35 -4.46 -4.92
N ASN A 397 9.57 -4.33 -5.46
CA ASN A 397 9.97 -3.15 -6.23
C ASN A 397 9.25 -3.05 -7.59
N LEU A 398 9.00 -4.17 -8.27
CA LEU A 398 8.21 -4.19 -9.50
C LEU A 398 6.77 -3.74 -9.23
N VAL A 399 6.10 -4.36 -8.24
CA VAL A 399 4.70 -4.04 -7.93
C VAL A 399 4.57 -2.57 -7.53
N ALA A 400 5.47 -2.05 -6.69
CA ALA A 400 5.49 -0.62 -6.39
C ALA A 400 5.62 0.23 -7.67
N GLU A 401 6.48 -0.15 -8.61
CA GLU A 401 6.60 0.56 -9.90
C GLU A 401 5.33 0.47 -10.76
N VAL A 402 4.67 -0.68 -10.81
CA VAL A 402 3.38 -0.86 -11.51
C VAL A 402 2.33 0.08 -10.93
N GLN A 403 2.20 0.13 -9.60
CA GLN A 403 1.25 1.02 -8.93
C GLN A 403 1.54 2.49 -9.21
N ARG A 404 2.83 2.91 -9.17
CA ARG A 404 3.24 4.27 -9.52
C ARG A 404 2.89 4.59 -10.96
N TRP A 405 3.23 3.71 -11.91
CA TRP A 405 2.95 3.89 -13.33
C TRP A 405 1.44 4.00 -13.60
N ALA A 406 0.64 3.11 -13.01
CA ALA A 406 -0.80 3.09 -13.20
C ALA A 406 -1.49 4.37 -12.69
N THR A 407 -0.83 5.10 -11.77
CA THR A 407 -1.35 6.31 -11.11
C THR A 407 -0.53 7.57 -11.41
N GLU A 408 0.31 7.56 -12.45
CA GLU A 408 1.21 8.69 -12.76
C GLU A 408 0.52 9.86 -13.48
N SER A 409 -0.72 9.70 -13.96
CA SER A 409 -1.45 10.78 -14.62
C SER A 409 -2.01 11.78 -13.61
N ALA A 410 -2.12 13.04 -14.02
CA ALA A 410 -2.62 14.11 -13.15
C ALA A 410 -4.07 13.87 -12.67
N GLN A 411 -4.87 13.18 -13.49
CA GLN A 411 -6.27 12.85 -13.20
C GLN A 411 -6.43 11.93 -11.98
N VAL A 412 -5.44 11.07 -11.72
CA VAL A 412 -5.47 10.11 -10.60
C VAL A 412 -4.41 10.43 -9.53
N GLY A 413 -3.92 11.69 -9.52
CA GLY A 413 -3.08 12.23 -8.46
C GLY A 413 -1.58 12.34 -8.77
N GLY A 414 -1.12 11.88 -9.92
CA GLY A 414 0.23 12.15 -10.43
C GLY A 414 1.35 11.53 -9.61
N ALA A 415 1.23 10.23 -9.30
CA ALA A 415 2.13 9.51 -8.42
C ALA A 415 3.61 9.65 -8.78
N GLN A 416 4.40 10.11 -7.81
CA GLN A 416 5.84 10.27 -7.93
C GLN A 416 6.59 9.12 -7.25
N ILE A 417 6.00 8.57 -6.19
CA ILE A 417 6.54 7.48 -5.38
C ILE A 417 5.42 6.47 -5.18
N ALA A 418 5.75 5.19 -5.10
CA ALA A 418 4.82 4.20 -4.56
C ALA A 418 5.53 3.21 -3.65
N PHE A 419 4.75 2.63 -2.74
CA PHE A 419 5.20 1.62 -1.79
C PHE A 419 4.33 0.36 -1.89
N MET A 420 4.95 -0.79 -1.64
CA MET A 420 4.26 -2.09 -1.57
C MET A 420 4.69 -2.83 -0.32
N ASN A 421 3.74 -3.31 0.48
CA ASN A 421 4.04 -4.15 1.64
C ASN A 421 4.33 -5.60 1.20
N PRO A 422 5.28 -6.27 1.86
CA PRO A 422 5.66 -7.64 1.51
C PRO A 422 4.52 -8.64 1.79
N GLY A 423 3.65 -8.35 2.77
CA GLY A 423 2.50 -9.19 3.09
C GLY A 423 1.44 -9.26 1.97
N GLY A 424 1.36 -8.22 1.14
CA GLY A 424 0.46 -8.17 -0.01
C GLY A 424 0.94 -9.00 -1.21
N LEU A 425 2.15 -9.57 -1.16
CA LEU A 425 2.72 -10.41 -2.21
C LEU A 425 2.58 -11.89 -1.82
N ARG A 426 1.85 -12.68 -2.60
CA ARG A 426 1.45 -14.05 -2.23
C ARG A 426 2.13 -15.14 -3.05
N ALA A 427 2.59 -14.80 -4.25
CA ALA A 427 3.35 -15.68 -5.13
C ALA A 427 4.57 -14.95 -5.71
N ASP A 428 5.59 -15.72 -6.10
CA ASP A 428 6.67 -15.20 -6.95
C ASP A 428 6.16 -15.14 -8.40
N MET A 429 6.62 -14.16 -9.18
CA MET A 429 6.21 -14.00 -10.58
C MET A 429 7.34 -14.47 -11.49
N THR A 430 7.36 -15.79 -11.74
CA THR A 430 8.48 -16.46 -12.44
C THR A 430 8.23 -16.69 -13.93
N GLY A 431 7.00 -16.55 -14.41
CA GLY A 431 6.59 -17.03 -15.73
C GLY A 431 6.54 -18.56 -15.81
N ALA A 432 6.19 -19.08 -16.98
CA ALA A 432 6.12 -20.51 -17.27
C ALA A 432 7.50 -21.18 -17.17
N ALA A 433 7.52 -22.45 -16.79
CA ALA A 433 8.74 -23.25 -16.73
C ALA A 433 9.41 -23.36 -18.12
N GLY A 434 10.75 -23.46 -18.15
CA GLY A 434 11.51 -23.64 -19.40
C GLY A 434 12.65 -22.64 -19.64
N GLY A 435 12.87 -21.67 -18.74
CA GLY A 435 13.94 -20.67 -18.84
C GLY A 435 13.46 -19.30 -19.33
N TYR A 436 14.35 -18.31 -19.36
CA TYR A 436 14.02 -16.93 -19.72
C TYR A 436 14.43 -16.56 -21.15
N PRO A 437 13.64 -15.74 -21.86
CA PRO A 437 12.39 -15.12 -21.41
C PRO A 437 11.23 -16.12 -21.32
N ALA A 438 10.42 -15.99 -20.26
CA ALA A 438 9.31 -16.90 -19.96
C ALA A 438 7.96 -16.23 -20.21
N ASN A 439 6.97 -16.98 -20.68
CA ASN A 439 5.60 -16.49 -20.80
C ASN A 439 5.01 -16.26 -19.41
N LEU A 440 4.49 -15.07 -19.14
CA LEU A 440 3.71 -14.80 -17.93
C LEU A 440 2.24 -14.98 -18.24
N THR A 441 1.56 -15.86 -17.50
CA THR A 441 0.11 -16.04 -17.65
C THR A 441 -0.67 -15.07 -16.77
N TYR A 442 -1.95 -14.89 -17.08
CA TYR A 442 -2.86 -14.07 -16.29
C TYR A 442 -2.97 -14.60 -14.86
N LYS A 443 -3.21 -15.90 -14.66
CA LYS A 443 -3.29 -16.51 -13.32
C LYS A 443 -2.02 -16.23 -12.52
N GLN A 444 -0.84 -16.34 -13.14
CA GLN A 444 0.43 -16.04 -12.45
C GLN A 444 0.54 -14.59 -12.01
N ALA A 445 0.05 -13.62 -12.79
CA ALA A 445 -0.01 -12.22 -12.35
C ALA A 445 -1.04 -12.02 -11.23
N ALA A 446 -2.20 -12.68 -11.33
CA ALA A 446 -3.30 -12.58 -10.38
C ALA A 446 -2.94 -13.09 -8.98
N VAL A 447 -2.28 -14.25 -8.90
CA VAL A 447 -1.92 -14.84 -7.60
C VAL A 447 -0.78 -14.11 -6.89
N VAL A 448 -0.14 -13.13 -7.52
CA VAL A 448 0.83 -12.24 -6.83
C VAL A 448 0.10 -11.35 -5.83
N GLN A 449 -1.01 -10.74 -6.24
CA GLN A 449 -1.85 -9.86 -5.41
C GLN A 449 -3.33 -10.32 -5.45
N PRO A 450 -3.68 -11.43 -4.77
CA PRO A 450 -5.00 -12.04 -4.86
C PRO A 450 -6.08 -11.31 -4.04
N PHE A 451 -5.78 -10.13 -3.49
CA PHE A 451 -6.66 -9.40 -2.59
C PHE A 451 -7.63 -8.46 -3.32
N ALA A 452 -7.34 -8.15 -4.59
CA ALA A 452 -8.06 -7.17 -5.38
C ALA A 452 -8.12 -5.80 -4.69
N ASN A 453 -6.96 -5.31 -4.21
CA ASN A 453 -6.90 -3.96 -3.64
C ASN A 453 -7.02 -2.92 -4.76
N THR A 454 -7.66 -1.80 -4.46
CA THR A 454 -7.56 -0.60 -5.29
C THR A 454 -6.26 0.17 -5.01
N LEU A 455 -5.87 1.02 -5.95
CA LEU A 455 -4.72 1.92 -5.80
C LEU A 455 -5.18 3.28 -5.30
N VAL A 456 -4.60 3.73 -4.17
CA VAL A 456 -4.93 5.00 -3.54
C VAL A 456 -3.75 5.95 -3.66
N ASN A 457 -3.98 7.09 -4.31
CA ASN A 457 -3.02 8.19 -4.36
C ASN A 457 -3.26 9.17 -3.21
N MET A 458 -2.19 9.71 -2.65
CA MET A 458 -2.25 10.71 -1.58
C MET A 458 -1.01 11.61 -1.59
N LYS A 459 -1.11 12.72 -0.85
CA LYS A 459 0.01 13.63 -0.61
C LYS A 459 0.62 13.38 0.77
N LEU A 460 1.92 13.09 0.79
CA LEU A 460 2.74 13.00 2.00
C LEU A 460 3.89 14.00 1.97
N THR A 461 4.17 14.64 3.09
CA THR A 461 5.41 15.42 3.22
C THR A 461 6.63 14.50 3.30
N GLY A 462 7.82 15.02 2.99
CA GLY A 462 9.06 14.26 3.17
C GLY A 462 9.23 13.76 4.62
N ALA A 463 8.78 14.51 5.63
CA ALA A 463 8.77 14.06 7.01
C ALA A 463 7.86 12.83 7.22
N GLN A 464 6.67 12.82 6.61
CA GLN A 464 5.75 11.67 6.68
C GLN A 464 6.31 10.46 5.95
N ILE A 465 6.94 10.64 4.78
CA ILE A 465 7.62 9.54 4.07
C ILE A 465 8.73 8.93 4.94
N LYS A 466 9.49 9.77 5.67
CA LYS A 466 10.48 9.28 6.63
C LYS A 466 9.80 8.44 7.72
N THR A 467 8.70 8.92 8.29
CA THR A 467 7.94 8.18 9.32
C THR A 467 7.43 6.84 8.80
N VAL A 468 6.90 6.77 7.57
CA VAL A 468 6.51 5.52 6.90
C VAL A 468 7.69 4.55 6.82
N LEU A 469 8.87 5.01 6.41
CA LEU A 469 10.05 4.14 6.35
C LEU A 469 10.55 3.70 7.74
N GLU A 470 10.39 4.53 8.77
CA GLU A 470 10.68 4.15 10.16
C GLU A 470 9.67 3.12 10.69
N GLN A 471 8.41 3.15 10.23
CA GLN A 471 7.38 2.15 10.56
C GLN A 471 7.68 0.75 10.02
N GLN A 472 8.67 0.60 9.11
CA GLN A 472 9.16 -0.73 8.73
C GLN A 472 9.66 -1.52 9.95
N TRP A 473 10.18 -0.85 10.98
CA TRP A 473 10.39 -1.46 12.29
C TRP A 473 9.08 -1.41 13.08
N GLN A 474 8.41 -2.54 13.13
CA GLN A 474 6.99 -2.62 13.45
C GLN A 474 6.72 -2.44 14.94
N ARG A 475 5.63 -1.74 15.22
CA ARG A 475 5.00 -1.59 16.55
C ARG A 475 3.50 -1.79 16.41
N ASP A 476 2.93 -2.57 17.33
CA ASP A 476 1.48 -2.63 17.47
C ASP A 476 0.91 -1.32 18.03
N ASP A 477 -0.40 -1.27 18.19
CA ASP A 477 -1.13 -0.10 18.71
C ASP A 477 -0.77 0.24 20.16
N LYS A 478 -0.24 -0.72 20.92
CA LYS A 478 0.24 -0.57 22.30
C LYS A 478 1.74 -0.21 22.36
N GLY A 479 2.41 -0.11 21.21
CA GLY A 479 3.84 0.17 21.13
C GLY A 479 4.75 -1.04 21.43
N ALA A 480 4.21 -2.26 21.47
CA ALA A 480 4.99 -3.48 21.63
C ALA A 480 5.50 -4.00 20.28
N VAL A 481 6.49 -4.90 20.32
CA VAL A 481 7.05 -5.54 19.12
C VAL A 481 6.15 -6.72 18.74
N PRO A 482 5.47 -6.70 17.58
CA PRO A 482 4.64 -7.81 17.15
C PRO A 482 5.51 -9.00 16.68
N ALA A 483 4.87 -10.16 16.44
CA ALA A 483 5.54 -11.37 15.95
C ALA A 483 6.32 -11.16 14.63
N ARG A 484 5.92 -10.16 13.84
CA ARG A 484 6.66 -9.69 12.66
C ARG A 484 7.33 -8.35 13.00
N PRO A 485 8.55 -8.35 13.55
CA PRO A 485 9.20 -7.13 14.06
C PRO A 485 9.64 -6.17 12.96
N PHE A 486 9.68 -6.63 11.70
CA PHE A 486 10.14 -5.84 10.57
C PHE A 486 9.42 -6.22 9.27
N LEU A 487 9.03 -5.21 8.48
CA LEU A 487 8.43 -5.38 7.14
C LEU A 487 9.12 -4.42 6.17
N ARG A 488 9.84 -4.97 5.18
CA ARG A 488 10.54 -4.14 4.18
C ARG A 488 9.57 -3.75 3.07
N LEU A 489 9.30 -2.46 2.94
CA LEU A 489 8.49 -1.93 1.85
C LEU A 489 9.28 -2.04 0.53
N GLY A 490 8.64 -2.63 -0.48
CA GLY A 490 9.02 -2.41 -1.87
C GLY A 490 8.79 -0.94 -2.23
N THR A 491 9.67 -0.37 -3.03
CA THR A 491 9.63 1.06 -3.41
C THR A 491 9.62 1.18 -4.92
N SER A 492 9.00 2.21 -5.50
CA SER A 492 8.98 2.44 -6.95
C SER A 492 10.32 2.94 -7.50
N LYS A 493 10.50 2.92 -8.82
CA LYS A 493 11.76 3.34 -9.45
C LYS A 493 12.07 4.80 -9.16
N GLY A 494 13.36 5.10 -8.94
CA GLY A 494 13.86 6.44 -8.67
C GLY A 494 13.82 6.86 -7.20
N PHE A 495 13.08 6.15 -6.34
CA PHE A 495 13.16 6.34 -4.89
C PHE A 495 14.36 5.58 -4.32
N PHE A 496 15.09 6.20 -3.39
CA PHE A 496 16.21 5.58 -2.69
C PHE A 496 16.28 6.09 -1.24
N ALA A 497 16.63 5.22 -0.29
CA ALA A 497 16.83 5.59 1.11
C ALA A 497 18.10 4.97 1.71
N THR A 498 18.70 5.66 2.67
CA THR A 498 19.71 5.07 3.57
C THR A 498 19.19 5.02 4.99
N TYR A 499 19.62 4.02 5.76
CA TYR A 499 19.27 3.87 7.16
C TYR A 499 20.48 3.39 7.99
N ASP A 500 20.44 3.58 9.30
CA ASP A 500 21.42 3.06 10.25
C ASP A 500 20.68 2.16 11.25
N PRO A 501 20.80 0.82 11.15
CA PRO A 501 20.04 -0.10 11.99
C PRO A 501 20.43 -0.03 13.46
N THR A 502 21.59 0.58 13.79
CA THR A 502 22.09 0.71 15.16
C THR A 502 21.48 1.88 15.92
N LYS A 503 20.78 2.79 15.22
CA LYS A 503 20.12 3.93 15.85
C LYS A 503 18.83 3.55 16.54
N ALA A 504 18.44 4.39 17.49
CA ALA A 504 17.12 4.33 18.10
C ALA A 504 16.02 4.42 17.02
N GLU A 505 14.92 3.72 17.28
CA GLU A 505 13.73 3.76 16.44
C GLU A 505 13.23 5.20 16.23
N GLY A 506 12.68 5.48 15.04
CA GLY A 506 12.31 6.83 14.62
C GLY A 506 13.49 7.68 14.14
N SER A 507 14.73 7.20 14.33
CA SER A 507 15.96 7.87 13.89
C SER A 507 16.85 6.98 13.00
N ARG A 508 16.35 5.84 12.53
CA ARG A 508 17.13 4.90 11.70
C ARG A 508 17.27 5.40 10.28
N VAL A 509 16.24 5.96 9.66
CA VAL A 509 16.30 6.51 8.30
C VAL A 509 17.17 7.77 8.30
N THR A 510 18.28 7.72 7.54
CA THR A 510 19.32 8.76 7.53
C THR A 510 19.31 9.65 6.29
N GLY A 511 18.65 9.22 5.21
CA GLY A 511 18.52 10.00 3.99
C GLY A 511 17.52 9.39 3.02
N MET A 512 16.91 10.23 2.19
CA MET A 512 15.96 9.83 1.15
C MET A 512 16.15 10.68 -0.10
N TRP A 513 16.00 10.07 -1.27
CA TRP A 513 16.17 10.71 -2.57
C TRP A 513 15.08 10.24 -3.53
N LEU A 514 14.66 11.16 -4.40
CA LEU A 514 13.81 10.87 -5.55
C LEU A 514 14.52 11.36 -6.81
N ASN A 515 14.79 10.45 -7.74
CA ASN A 515 15.53 10.71 -8.98
C ASN A 515 16.89 11.41 -8.72
N GLY A 516 17.59 10.97 -7.66
CA GLY A 516 18.87 11.51 -7.23
C GLY A 516 18.82 12.87 -6.50
N LYS A 517 17.64 13.50 -6.40
CA LYS A 517 17.44 14.73 -5.62
C LYS A 517 17.03 14.37 -4.20
N ALA A 518 17.68 14.97 -3.20
CA ALA A 518 17.31 14.77 -1.81
C ALA A 518 15.85 15.18 -1.56
N ILE A 519 15.13 14.35 -0.82
CA ILE A 519 13.77 14.65 -0.37
C ILE A 519 13.85 15.70 0.74
N ASP A 520 13.09 16.77 0.59
CA ASP A 520 12.97 17.82 1.58
C ASP A 520 11.82 17.49 2.55
N ALA A 521 12.03 17.74 3.84
CA ALA A 521 11.11 17.29 4.88
C ALA A 521 9.74 17.96 4.82
N ALA A 522 9.67 19.24 4.40
CA ALA A 522 8.43 20.01 4.35
C ALA A 522 7.71 19.90 2.99
N THR A 523 8.44 19.52 1.94
CA THR A 523 7.88 19.36 0.60
C THR A 523 6.88 18.20 0.57
N SER A 524 5.74 18.43 -0.07
CA SER A 524 4.71 17.42 -0.31
C SER A 524 4.97 16.69 -1.63
N TYR A 525 4.86 15.36 -1.59
CA TYR A 525 5.06 14.44 -2.71
C TYR A 525 3.79 13.62 -2.93
N SER A 526 3.49 13.31 -4.18
CA SER A 526 2.40 12.40 -4.54
C SER A 526 2.86 10.94 -4.40
N VAL A 527 2.18 10.18 -3.55
CA VAL A 527 2.50 8.81 -3.16
C VAL A 527 1.30 7.90 -3.43
N THR A 528 1.52 6.77 -4.09
CA THR A 528 0.50 5.73 -4.27
C THR A 528 0.83 4.48 -3.46
N VAL A 529 -0.18 3.90 -2.84
CA VAL A 529 -0.12 2.57 -2.20
C VAL A 529 -1.42 1.81 -2.49
N ASN A 530 -1.46 0.51 -2.20
CA ASN A 530 -2.73 -0.23 -2.19
C ASN A 530 -3.65 0.28 -1.07
N SER A 531 -4.96 0.07 -1.21
CA SER A 531 -5.99 0.52 -0.25
C SER A 531 -5.77 0.03 1.18
N PHE A 532 -5.28 -1.20 1.35
CA PHE A 532 -4.90 -1.75 2.67
C PHE A 532 -3.83 -0.91 3.37
N LEU A 533 -2.75 -0.51 2.67
CA LEU A 533 -1.74 0.38 3.24
C LEU A 533 -2.30 1.80 3.43
N ALA A 534 -3.15 2.27 2.53
CA ALA A 534 -3.72 3.61 2.61
C ALA A 534 -4.59 3.81 3.87
N SER A 535 -5.23 2.76 4.37
CA SER A 535 -5.98 2.76 5.64
C SER A 535 -5.09 2.56 6.88
N GLY A 536 -3.78 2.38 6.70
CA GLY A 536 -2.81 2.18 7.78
C GLY A 536 -2.53 0.72 8.13
N GLY A 537 -2.89 -0.22 7.25
CA GLY A 537 -2.59 -1.65 7.38
C GLY A 537 -1.10 -1.95 7.57
N ASP A 538 -0.79 -3.14 8.07
CA ASP A 538 0.58 -3.57 8.44
C ASP A 538 1.29 -2.55 9.37
N ASN A 539 0.53 -1.90 10.26
CA ASN A 539 1.00 -0.86 11.18
C ASN A 539 1.60 0.39 10.52
N PHE A 540 1.46 0.58 9.20
CA PHE A 540 1.92 1.77 8.48
C PHE A 540 0.93 2.95 8.61
N ARG A 541 0.58 3.27 9.87
CA ARG A 541 -0.47 4.24 10.24
C ARG A 541 -0.25 5.65 9.71
N GLU A 542 0.96 5.98 9.28
CA GLU A 542 1.23 7.30 8.73
C GLU A 542 0.59 7.52 7.35
N PHE A 543 0.35 6.45 6.57
CA PHE A 543 -0.38 6.56 5.29
C PHE A 543 -1.82 7.09 5.49
N ALA A 544 -2.50 6.69 6.56
CA ALA A 544 -3.86 7.16 6.86
C ALA A 544 -3.94 8.67 7.10
N LYS A 545 -2.80 9.33 7.40
CA LYS A 545 -2.69 10.79 7.57
C LYS A 545 -2.34 11.53 6.27
N GLY A 546 -2.27 10.81 5.14
CA GLY A 546 -2.09 11.41 3.83
C GLY A 546 -3.22 12.40 3.52
N THR A 547 -2.87 13.51 2.86
CA THR A 547 -3.85 14.51 2.42
C THR A 547 -4.20 14.29 0.95
N SER A 548 -5.31 14.89 0.48
CA SER A 548 -5.77 14.71 -0.91
C SER A 548 -5.85 13.24 -1.32
N ARG A 549 -6.32 12.38 -0.39
CA ARG A 549 -6.52 10.96 -0.66
C ARG A 549 -7.53 10.81 -1.79
N ARG A 550 -7.21 9.95 -2.74
CA ARG A 550 -8.05 9.59 -3.87
C ARG A 550 -7.86 8.11 -4.10
N ASP A 551 -8.89 7.33 -3.81
CA ASP A 551 -8.98 6.01 -4.41
C ASP A 551 -9.18 6.21 -5.92
N THR A 552 -8.41 5.50 -6.72
CA THR A 552 -8.41 5.65 -8.17
C THR A 552 -9.38 4.69 -8.86
N GLY A 553 -10.01 3.77 -8.10
CA GLY A 553 -10.81 2.65 -8.58
C GLY A 553 -9.99 1.59 -9.34
N LYS A 554 -8.71 1.86 -9.66
CA LYS A 554 -7.86 0.90 -10.33
C LYS A 554 -7.50 -0.25 -9.40
N VAL A 555 -7.95 -1.44 -9.74
CA VAL A 555 -7.56 -2.69 -9.09
C VAL A 555 -6.12 -3.05 -9.42
N ASP A 556 -5.38 -3.56 -8.43
CA ASP A 556 -3.97 -3.95 -8.53
C ASP A 556 -3.67 -4.95 -9.67
N LEU A 557 -4.50 -5.97 -9.85
CA LEU A 557 -4.38 -6.93 -10.94
C LEU A 557 -4.52 -6.26 -12.32
N GLN A 558 -5.54 -5.42 -12.50
CA GLN A 558 -5.73 -4.72 -13.77
C GLN A 558 -4.53 -3.78 -14.05
N ALA A 559 -3.98 -3.12 -13.03
CA ALA A 559 -2.77 -2.32 -13.18
C ALA A 559 -1.56 -3.16 -13.67
N MET A 560 -1.39 -4.39 -13.17
CA MET A 560 -0.34 -5.30 -13.65
C MET A 560 -0.58 -5.75 -15.10
N VAL A 561 -1.82 -6.08 -15.45
CA VAL A 561 -2.21 -6.49 -16.81
C VAL A 561 -1.94 -5.37 -17.82
N ASP A 562 -2.38 -4.15 -17.50
CA ASP A 562 -2.13 -2.96 -18.31
C ASP A 562 -0.63 -2.67 -18.45
N TYR A 563 0.13 -2.82 -17.36
CA TYR A 563 1.58 -2.64 -17.38
C TYR A 563 2.27 -3.67 -18.27
N MET A 564 1.86 -4.94 -18.21
CA MET A 564 2.38 -5.99 -19.09
C MET A 564 2.03 -5.72 -20.56
N ALA A 565 0.80 -5.30 -20.86
CA ALA A 565 0.42 -4.89 -22.20
C ALA A 565 1.28 -3.71 -22.71
N ALA A 566 1.55 -2.72 -21.85
CA ALA A 566 2.30 -1.52 -22.22
C ALA A 566 3.82 -1.73 -22.30
N LYS A 567 4.40 -2.59 -21.44
CA LYS A 567 5.86 -2.72 -21.25
C LYS A 567 6.41 -4.06 -21.71
N ALA A 568 5.57 -5.08 -21.84
CA ALA A 568 5.99 -6.47 -22.02
C ALA A 568 5.31 -7.20 -23.19
N ALA A 569 4.51 -6.51 -24.01
CA ALA A 569 3.82 -7.09 -25.16
C ALA A 569 4.78 -7.58 -26.25
N THR A 570 5.87 -6.85 -26.50
CA THR A 570 6.84 -7.17 -27.57
C THR A 570 8.26 -7.44 -27.07
N THR A 571 8.64 -6.83 -25.94
CA THR A 571 9.96 -7.00 -25.33
C THR A 571 9.79 -7.63 -23.96
N PRO A 572 10.54 -8.68 -23.59
CA PRO A 572 10.43 -9.26 -22.26
C PRO A 572 10.68 -8.22 -21.16
N LEU A 573 9.84 -8.21 -20.13
CA LEU A 573 9.99 -7.31 -19.00
C LEU A 573 11.27 -7.63 -18.23
N ALA A 574 12.24 -6.71 -18.22
CA ALA A 574 13.50 -6.91 -17.53
C ALA A 574 13.33 -6.81 -16.01
N VAL A 575 14.04 -7.68 -15.28
CA VAL A 575 14.11 -7.61 -13.81
C VAL A 575 14.99 -6.43 -13.41
N ASP A 576 14.43 -5.51 -12.63
CA ASP A 576 15.19 -4.47 -11.95
C ASP A 576 15.89 -5.08 -10.73
N LYS A 577 17.23 -4.99 -10.72
CA LYS A 577 18.11 -5.63 -9.74
C LYS A 577 18.58 -4.65 -8.67
N GLU A 578 18.27 -3.37 -8.83
CA GLU A 578 18.76 -2.31 -7.94
C GLU A 578 18.12 -2.42 -6.55
N GLN A 579 18.95 -2.34 -5.50
CA GLN A 579 18.53 -2.14 -4.12
C GLN A 579 18.24 -0.66 -3.91
N ARG A 580 17.11 -0.37 -3.28
CA ARG A 580 16.58 0.98 -3.08
C ARG A 580 16.65 1.41 -1.61
N GLN A 581 17.00 0.51 -0.70
CA GLN A 581 17.25 0.84 0.71
C GLN A 581 18.59 0.25 1.17
N VAL A 582 19.55 1.08 1.61
CA VAL A 582 20.88 0.62 2.03
C VAL A 582 21.18 0.98 3.48
N GLY A 583 21.66 0.00 4.24
CA GLY A 583 22.14 0.18 5.61
C GLY A 583 23.55 0.80 5.60
N VAL A 584 23.73 1.86 6.39
CA VAL A 584 24.97 2.64 6.50
C VAL A 584 25.22 2.99 7.95
N THR A 585 26.26 2.39 8.53
CA THR A 585 26.67 2.67 9.91
C THR A 585 28.08 3.26 9.93
N TRP A 586 28.18 4.49 10.45
CA TRP A 586 29.47 5.13 10.70
C TRP A 586 29.99 4.70 12.08
N PRO A 587 31.30 4.46 12.24
CA PRO A 587 31.85 4.22 13.57
C PRO A 587 31.71 5.47 14.43
N SER A 588 31.55 5.30 15.75
CA SER A 588 31.33 6.42 16.68
C SER A 588 32.48 7.43 16.71
N ASP A 589 33.69 7.00 16.32
CA ASP A 589 34.89 7.83 16.20
C ASP A 589 35.13 8.39 14.79
N ALA A 590 34.14 8.25 13.86
CA ALA A 590 34.25 8.79 12.52
C ALA A 590 34.54 10.30 12.55
N PRO A 591 35.64 10.76 11.91
CA PRO A 591 35.99 12.17 11.95
C PRO A 591 35.03 13.00 11.10
N ARG A 592 34.77 14.25 11.52
CA ARG A 592 33.98 15.23 10.75
C ARG A 592 34.52 15.51 9.34
N PHE A 593 35.78 15.18 9.08
CA PHE A 593 36.42 15.31 7.79
C PHE A 593 37.59 14.32 7.68
N TYR A 594 37.91 13.90 6.47
CA TYR A 594 39.02 13.01 6.16
C TYR A 594 40.08 13.75 5.35
N ARG A 595 41.36 13.46 5.58
CA ARG A 595 42.45 14.00 4.75
C ARG A 595 42.84 13.02 3.67
N ILE A 596 43.35 13.54 2.56
CA ILE A 596 44.08 12.71 1.59
C ILE A 596 45.19 11.95 2.33
N GLY A 597 45.20 10.62 2.16
CA GLY A 597 46.07 9.68 2.85
C GLY A 597 45.42 8.94 4.02
N GLU A 598 44.34 9.48 4.61
CA GLU A 598 43.56 8.83 5.66
C GLU A 598 42.57 7.80 5.04
N THR A 599 42.10 6.88 5.87
CA THR A 599 41.16 5.82 5.48
C THR A 599 39.75 6.19 5.92
N VAL A 600 38.78 6.07 5.02
CA VAL A 600 37.35 6.15 5.34
C VAL A 600 36.88 4.76 5.75
N LYS A 601 36.27 4.67 6.93
CA LYS A 601 35.72 3.43 7.48
C LYS A 601 34.23 3.59 7.77
N LEU A 602 33.44 2.61 7.38
CA LEU A 602 32.00 2.47 7.68
C LEU A 602 31.56 1.03 7.38
N SER A 603 30.39 0.65 7.87
CA SER A 603 29.76 -0.64 7.56
C SER A 603 28.56 -0.40 6.64
N LEU A 604 28.39 -1.29 5.67
CA LEU A 604 27.24 -1.33 4.77
C LEU A 604 26.48 -2.65 4.94
N SER A 605 25.18 -2.62 4.71
CA SER A 605 24.27 -3.77 4.67
C SER A 605 23.10 -3.50 3.72
N SER A 606 22.19 -4.47 3.54
CA SER A 606 21.07 -4.37 2.60
C SER A 606 21.54 -4.21 1.14
N LEU A 607 22.66 -4.87 0.78
CA LEU A 607 23.25 -4.77 -0.57
C LEU A 607 22.86 -5.95 -1.49
N ALA A 608 21.99 -6.85 -1.03
CA ALA A 608 21.62 -8.04 -1.80
C ALA A 608 20.15 -8.40 -1.60
N MET A 609 19.40 -8.54 -2.70
CA MET A 609 18.14 -9.29 -2.66
C MET A 609 18.42 -10.75 -2.31
N SER A 610 17.49 -11.38 -1.58
CA SER A 610 17.74 -12.64 -0.89
C SER A 610 17.17 -13.89 -1.57
N ALA A 611 16.45 -13.77 -2.69
CA ALA A 611 16.00 -14.97 -3.39
C ALA A 611 17.20 -15.69 -4.03
N PRO A 612 17.15 -17.04 -4.19
CA PRO A 612 18.26 -17.81 -4.74
C PRO A 612 18.71 -17.34 -6.13
N ALA A 613 17.76 -16.99 -7.00
CA ALA A 613 18.04 -16.56 -8.37
C ALA A 613 18.45 -15.07 -8.50
N ASP A 614 18.36 -14.29 -7.43
CA ASP A 614 18.69 -12.86 -7.49
C ASP A 614 20.18 -12.65 -7.70
N ALA A 615 20.53 -11.73 -8.60
CA ALA A 615 21.89 -11.31 -8.84
C ALA A 615 22.47 -10.58 -7.62
N LYS A 616 23.74 -10.86 -7.30
CA LYS A 616 24.42 -10.30 -6.13
C LYS A 616 25.80 -9.77 -6.53
N ASP A 617 26.19 -8.63 -5.98
CA ASP A 617 27.53 -8.09 -6.17
C ASP A 617 28.52 -8.76 -5.23
N ALA A 618 29.65 -9.24 -5.75
CA ALA A 618 30.77 -9.70 -4.92
C ALA A 618 31.64 -8.55 -4.42
N THR A 619 31.58 -7.40 -5.10
CA THR A 619 32.36 -6.20 -4.78
C THR A 619 31.61 -4.93 -5.13
N LEU A 620 31.87 -3.84 -4.41
CA LEU A 620 31.44 -2.49 -4.76
C LEU A 620 32.60 -1.68 -5.34
N ASN A 621 32.35 -1.03 -6.48
CA ASN A 621 33.23 0.00 -7.01
C ASN A 621 33.07 1.28 -6.21
N VAL A 622 34.18 1.86 -5.73
CA VAL A 622 34.14 3.07 -4.89
C VAL A 622 34.81 4.25 -5.57
N LYS A 623 34.14 5.40 -5.58
CA LYS A 623 34.67 6.67 -6.09
C LYS A 623 34.50 7.79 -5.08
N VAL A 624 35.44 8.73 -5.05
CA VAL A 624 35.29 10.02 -4.35
C VAL A 624 35.33 11.15 -5.37
N GLY A 625 34.17 11.78 -5.62
CA GLY A 625 33.96 12.56 -6.84
C GLY A 625 34.31 11.70 -8.07
N ASN A 626 35.25 12.16 -8.90
CA ASN A 626 35.65 11.42 -10.11
C ASN A 626 36.86 10.49 -9.89
N ALA A 627 37.36 10.36 -8.66
CA ALA A 627 38.57 9.57 -8.36
C ALA A 627 38.21 8.18 -7.84
N SER A 628 38.59 7.13 -8.58
CA SER A 628 38.43 5.73 -8.13
C SER A 628 39.32 5.41 -6.93
N LEU A 629 38.73 4.70 -5.97
CA LEU A 629 39.39 4.12 -4.81
C LEU A 629 39.49 2.59 -4.99
N ASP A 630 39.95 1.90 -3.95
CA ASP A 630 39.95 0.44 -3.95
C ASP A 630 38.51 -0.09 -3.81
N ALA A 631 38.19 -1.17 -4.52
CA ALA A 631 36.90 -1.83 -4.41
C ALA A 631 36.73 -2.47 -3.03
N VAL A 632 35.48 -2.63 -2.60
CA VAL A 632 35.14 -3.21 -1.29
C VAL A 632 34.44 -4.54 -1.53
N ALA A 633 34.87 -5.61 -0.86
CA ALA A 633 34.21 -6.91 -0.95
C ALA A 633 32.85 -6.89 -0.23
N VAL A 634 31.90 -7.64 -0.77
CA VAL A 634 30.56 -7.81 -0.20
C VAL A 634 30.38 -9.26 0.22
N ASN A 635 29.95 -9.46 1.47
CA ASN A 635 29.57 -10.76 2.00
C ASN A 635 28.06 -10.99 1.78
N ASN A 636 27.74 -11.93 0.89
CA ASN A 636 26.37 -12.28 0.51
C ASN A 636 25.80 -13.49 1.27
N THR A 637 26.45 -13.93 2.35
CA THR A 637 25.89 -14.99 3.21
C THR A 637 24.54 -14.54 3.80
N LEU A 638 23.50 -15.31 3.49
CA LEU A 638 22.16 -15.12 4.03
C LEU A 638 22.06 -15.70 5.45
N GLY A 639 21.13 -15.18 6.23
CA GLY A 639 20.84 -15.63 7.59
C GLY A 639 19.39 -16.10 7.74
N THR A 640 18.99 -16.32 8.99
CA THR A 640 17.64 -16.71 9.40
C THR A 640 16.82 -15.56 9.97
N GLU A 641 17.44 -14.40 10.15
CA GLU A 641 16.81 -13.24 10.76
C GLU A 641 15.84 -12.55 9.78
N PRO A 642 14.67 -12.08 10.25
CA PRO A 642 13.66 -11.45 9.41
C PRO A 642 13.95 -9.95 9.18
N PHE A 643 15.22 -9.60 8.92
CA PHE A 643 15.67 -8.23 8.65
C PHE A 643 16.48 -8.21 7.34
N ASP A 644 16.41 -7.09 6.60
CA ASP A 644 17.19 -6.92 5.37
C ASP A 644 18.62 -6.47 5.61
N GLU A 645 19.43 -7.27 6.28
CA GLU A 645 20.82 -6.91 6.57
C GLU A 645 21.81 -7.70 5.71
N TYR A 646 21.34 -8.36 4.64
CA TYR A 646 22.16 -9.19 3.76
C TYR A 646 23.00 -8.36 2.77
N GLY A 647 24.07 -8.95 2.25
CA GLY A 647 25.05 -8.20 1.47
C GLY A 647 25.80 -7.20 2.37
N LYS A 648 26.66 -7.69 3.26
CA LYS A 648 27.40 -6.84 4.21
C LYS A 648 28.76 -6.46 3.67
N ALA A 649 29.19 -5.21 3.85
CA ALA A 649 30.52 -4.78 3.46
C ALA A 649 31.18 -3.93 4.56
N ALA A 650 32.38 -4.34 4.97
CA ALA A 650 33.24 -3.54 5.85
C ALA A 650 34.13 -2.63 5.00
N VAL A 651 33.75 -1.35 4.88
CA VAL A 651 34.47 -0.38 4.06
C VAL A 651 35.73 0.08 4.79
N ALA A 652 36.87 0.01 4.12
CA ALA A 652 38.14 0.57 4.58
C ALA A 652 38.95 1.14 3.40
N VAL A 653 38.47 2.25 2.83
CA VAL A 653 39.04 2.81 1.59
C VAL A 653 39.97 3.99 1.87
N LYS A 654 41.18 3.94 1.32
CA LYS A 654 42.18 5.00 1.51
C LYS A 654 41.97 6.15 0.53
N LEU A 655 41.87 7.39 1.03
CA LEU A 655 41.76 8.57 0.16
C LEU A 655 43.08 8.82 -0.57
N LYS A 656 43.10 8.55 -1.88
CA LYS A 656 44.29 8.72 -2.73
C LYS A 656 44.43 10.16 -3.19
N GLY A 657 45.65 10.55 -3.58
CA GLY A 657 45.99 11.90 -4.06
C GLY A 657 45.26 12.39 -5.31
N LYS A 658 44.35 11.60 -5.91
CA LYS A 658 43.45 12.06 -6.98
C LYS A 658 42.17 12.73 -6.43
N ALA A 659 41.79 12.49 -5.18
CA ALA A 659 40.63 13.13 -4.56
C ALA A 659 40.75 14.66 -4.55
N LYS A 660 39.65 15.35 -4.83
CA LYS A 660 39.53 16.81 -4.66
C LYS A 660 39.23 17.11 -3.18
N THR A 661 39.60 18.30 -2.72
CA THR A 661 39.29 18.77 -1.37
C THR A 661 37.95 19.52 -1.35
N GLY A 662 37.29 19.55 -0.19
CA GLY A 662 35.96 20.13 0.03
C GLY A 662 34.92 19.04 0.27
N LYS A 663 33.63 19.42 0.26
CA LYS A 663 32.52 18.45 0.27
C LYS A 663 32.58 17.61 -1.00
N GLN A 664 32.64 16.29 -0.85
CA GLN A 664 32.66 15.32 -1.95
C GLN A 664 31.60 14.25 -1.68
N LEU A 665 31.22 13.53 -2.72
CA LEU A 665 30.41 12.32 -2.62
C LEU A 665 31.33 11.11 -2.69
N LEU A 666 31.16 10.20 -1.72
CA LEU A 666 31.71 8.86 -1.73
C LEU A 666 30.65 7.94 -2.35
N THR A 667 30.82 7.59 -3.61
CA THR A 667 29.86 6.81 -4.41
C THR A 667 30.26 5.35 -4.42
N PHE A 668 29.29 4.49 -4.18
CA PHE A 668 29.38 3.04 -4.27
C PHE A 668 28.52 2.56 -5.44
N THR A 669 29.05 1.64 -6.24
CA THR A 669 28.31 1.05 -7.37
C THR A 669 28.54 -0.45 -7.42
N GLY A 670 27.46 -1.23 -7.38
CA GLY A 670 27.45 -2.65 -7.68
C GLY A 670 27.57 -2.89 -9.20
N PRO A 671 28.66 -3.50 -9.71
CA PRO A 671 28.83 -3.71 -11.15
C PRO A 671 27.83 -4.70 -11.76
N THR A 672 27.24 -5.60 -10.97
CA THR A 672 26.30 -6.63 -11.42
C THR A 672 24.84 -6.18 -11.29
N THR A 673 24.47 -5.61 -10.13
CA THR A 673 23.09 -5.18 -9.87
C THR A 673 22.78 -3.79 -10.42
N GLY A 674 23.81 -2.95 -10.60
CA GLY A 674 23.65 -1.53 -10.95
C GLY A 674 23.42 -0.62 -9.73
N THR A 675 23.15 -1.18 -8.55
CA THR A 675 22.87 -0.44 -7.31
C THR A 675 23.91 0.64 -7.07
N THR A 676 23.46 1.89 -6.99
CA THR A 676 24.32 3.07 -6.84
C THR A 676 23.79 3.99 -5.75
N PHE A 677 24.68 4.37 -4.84
CA PHE A 677 24.38 5.37 -3.81
C PHE A 677 25.61 6.16 -3.42
N SER A 678 25.39 7.35 -2.83
CA SER A 678 26.45 8.29 -2.51
C SER A 678 26.32 8.86 -1.12
N LEU A 679 27.43 8.88 -0.38
CA LEU A 679 27.53 9.42 0.97
C LEU A 679 28.36 10.70 1.00
N PRO A 680 27.91 11.80 1.63
CA PRO A 680 28.69 13.03 1.70
C PRO A 680 29.88 12.89 2.67
N ILE A 681 31.06 13.34 2.24
CA ILE A 681 32.26 13.44 3.09
C ILE A 681 32.99 14.78 2.87
N ASP A 682 33.60 15.36 3.91
CA ASP A 682 34.52 16.51 3.77
C ASP A 682 35.96 16.02 3.60
N VAL A 683 36.57 16.30 2.45
CA VAL A 683 37.95 15.91 2.14
C VAL A 683 38.90 17.09 2.30
N ARG A 684 39.94 16.94 3.12
CA ARG A 684 40.94 17.99 3.37
C ARG A 684 42.33 17.61 2.87
N LYS A 685 43.19 18.63 2.76
CA LYS A 685 44.59 18.47 2.34
C LYS A 685 45.35 17.50 3.26
N GLY A 686 46.16 16.63 2.66
CA GLY A 686 47.01 15.67 3.35
C GLY A 686 48.08 16.33 4.24
N LYS A 687 48.53 15.59 5.25
CA LYS A 687 49.61 16.01 6.16
C LYS A 687 50.97 15.69 5.51
N PRO A 688 51.87 16.69 5.36
CA PRO A 688 53.22 16.42 4.91
C PRO A 688 54.13 15.92 6.03
N GLU A 689 55.15 15.15 5.65
CA GLU A 689 56.40 14.95 6.37
C GLU A 689 57.52 15.66 5.62
N VAL A 690 58.42 16.31 6.36
CA VAL A 690 59.52 17.08 5.78
C VAL A 690 60.79 16.67 6.52
N ASP A 691 61.65 15.91 5.85
CA ASP A 691 62.99 15.56 6.31
C ASP A 691 64.02 16.53 5.73
N VAL A 692 64.98 16.95 6.55
CA VAL A 692 66.02 17.91 6.16
C VAL A 692 67.37 17.41 6.63
N ARG A 693 68.19 16.94 5.69
CA ARG A 693 69.54 16.46 5.94
C ARG A 693 70.59 17.49 5.55
N VAL A 694 71.46 17.84 6.49
CA VAL A 694 72.57 18.77 6.27
C VAL A 694 73.82 18.01 5.80
N LYS A 695 74.46 18.48 4.72
CA LYS A 695 75.71 17.90 4.19
C LYS A 695 76.73 18.98 3.82
N PRO A 696 78.05 18.79 4.07
CA PRO A 696 78.65 17.69 4.84
C PRO A 696 78.32 17.79 6.35
N LYS A 697 78.58 16.72 7.13
CA LYS A 697 78.29 16.69 8.58
C LYS A 697 79.13 17.72 9.36
N ARG A 698 80.36 18.00 8.92
CA ARG A 698 81.27 19.01 9.49
C ARG A 698 81.23 20.27 8.61
N ILE A 699 80.80 21.39 9.19
CA ILE A 699 80.77 22.71 8.54
C ILE A 699 81.76 23.64 9.23
N VAL A 700 82.68 24.21 8.48
CA VAL A 700 83.70 25.14 8.97
C VAL A 700 83.43 26.55 8.47
N ALA A 701 83.49 27.54 9.37
CA ALA A 701 83.26 28.96 9.04
C ALA A 701 84.24 29.44 7.95
N GLY A 702 83.77 30.24 6.99
CA GLY A 702 84.57 30.76 5.85
C GLY A 702 85.04 29.73 4.82
N LYS A 703 85.08 28.42 5.15
CA LYS A 703 85.59 27.34 4.28
C LYS A 703 84.47 26.51 3.65
N THR A 704 83.51 26.00 4.43
CA THR A 704 82.52 25.01 3.95
C THR A 704 81.16 25.63 3.60
N ARG A 705 80.57 25.26 2.46
CA ARG A 705 79.15 25.53 2.14
C ARG A 705 78.27 24.37 2.60
N ALA A 706 77.24 24.67 3.39
CA ALA A 706 76.25 23.68 3.79
C ALA A 706 75.20 23.46 2.69
N ARG A 707 74.83 22.21 2.45
CA ARG A 707 73.73 21.82 1.55
C ARG A 707 72.61 21.19 2.38
N LEU A 708 71.39 21.66 2.19
CA LEU A 708 70.19 21.04 2.74
C LEU A 708 69.59 20.12 1.67
N LYS A 709 69.61 18.81 1.90
CA LYS A 709 68.81 17.85 1.15
C LYS A 709 67.46 17.75 1.85
N ILE A 710 66.42 18.25 1.19
CA ILE A 710 65.06 18.33 1.72
C ILE A 710 64.22 17.31 0.98
N THR A 711 63.54 16.45 1.74
CA THR A 711 62.54 15.50 1.22
C THR A 711 61.20 15.86 1.85
N ALA A 712 60.17 15.99 1.03
CA ALA A 712 58.79 16.19 1.46
C ALA A 712 57.95 15.04 0.92
N GLU A 713 57.24 14.36 1.82
CA GLU A 713 56.38 13.21 1.54
C GLU A 713 55.01 13.46 2.14
N ALA A 714 53.99 12.79 1.61
CA ALA A 714 52.63 12.85 2.16
C ALA A 714 51.93 11.52 1.87
N LEU A 715 51.34 10.92 2.90
CA LEU A 715 50.65 9.64 2.79
C LEU A 715 49.55 9.71 1.71
N GLY A 716 49.43 8.68 0.88
CA GLY A 716 48.44 8.62 -0.20
C GLY A 716 48.74 9.48 -1.44
N ILE A 717 49.85 10.22 -1.46
CA ILE A 717 50.25 11.07 -2.59
C ILE A 717 51.60 10.62 -3.16
N LYS A 718 51.56 10.00 -4.35
CA LYS A 718 52.76 9.47 -5.02
C LYS A 718 53.80 10.54 -5.37
N THR A 719 53.36 11.74 -5.77
CA THR A 719 54.26 12.82 -6.21
C THR A 719 53.97 14.10 -5.44
N VAL A 720 54.86 14.46 -4.51
CA VAL A 720 54.80 15.75 -3.79
C VAL A 720 55.41 16.86 -4.64
N THR A 721 54.63 17.91 -4.89
CA THR A 721 55.02 19.11 -5.62
C THR A 721 54.89 20.36 -4.73
N GLY A 722 55.37 21.50 -5.20
CA GLY A 722 55.30 22.78 -4.49
C GLY A 722 56.66 23.40 -4.27
N LYS A 723 56.73 24.39 -3.37
CA LYS A 723 57.96 25.13 -3.06
C LYS A 723 58.40 24.89 -1.63
N VAL A 724 59.70 24.88 -1.41
CA VAL A 724 60.30 24.96 -0.07
C VAL A 724 61.00 26.30 0.06
N VAL A 725 60.78 26.95 1.19
CA VAL A 725 61.40 28.22 1.58
C VAL A 725 62.33 27.95 2.76
N VAL A 726 63.62 28.21 2.59
CA VAL A 726 64.64 28.07 3.65
C VAL A 726 65.04 29.47 4.11
N LYS A 727 64.97 29.73 5.42
CA LYS A 727 65.45 30.96 6.05
C LYS A 727 66.59 30.66 7.03
N VAL A 728 67.72 31.34 6.88
CA VAL A 728 68.88 31.23 7.79
C VAL A 728 69.67 32.53 7.78
N GLY A 729 69.98 33.08 8.96
CA GLY A 729 70.85 34.25 9.10
C GLY A 729 70.41 35.48 8.29
N GLY A 730 69.10 35.73 8.19
CA GLY A 730 68.53 36.83 7.39
C GLY A 730 68.31 36.51 5.90
N THR A 731 68.97 35.49 5.35
CA THR A 731 68.82 35.11 3.93
C THR A 731 67.66 34.14 3.70
N LYS A 732 66.92 34.33 2.60
CA LYS A 732 65.79 33.48 2.17
C LYS A 732 66.13 32.78 0.84
N TYR A 733 66.00 31.46 0.80
CA TYR A 733 66.11 30.65 -0.41
C TYR A 733 64.76 30.03 -0.75
N THR A 734 64.32 30.10 -2.00
CA THR A 734 63.07 29.46 -2.45
C THR A 734 63.38 28.49 -3.58
N VAL A 735 62.97 27.22 -3.44
CA VAL A 735 63.22 26.17 -4.42
C VAL A 735 61.96 25.36 -4.69
N LYS A 736 61.73 24.96 -5.94
CA LYS A 736 60.64 24.02 -6.29
C LYS A 736 61.08 22.59 -5.96
N LEU A 737 60.18 21.80 -5.39
CA LEU A 737 60.37 20.36 -5.24
C LEU A 737 60.31 19.68 -6.61
N LYS A 738 61.20 18.73 -6.86
CA LYS A 738 61.14 17.77 -7.96
C LYS A 738 60.94 16.38 -7.37
N LYS A 739 59.78 15.75 -7.62
CA LYS A 739 59.39 14.44 -7.05
C LYS A 739 59.61 14.38 -5.53
N GLY A 740 59.10 15.38 -4.80
CA GLY A 740 59.23 15.49 -3.34
C GLY A 740 60.61 15.91 -2.83
N LYS A 741 61.62 16.13 -3.70
CA LYS A 741 62.99 16.42 -3.26
C LYS A 741 63.44 17.81 -3.71
N ALA A 742 64.25 18.47 -2.88
CA ALA A 742 64.98 19.68 -3.24
C ALA A 742 66.36 19.72 -2.56
N VAL A 743 67.30 20.40 -3.20
CA VAL A 743 68.62 20.68 -2.61
C VAL A 743 68.84 22.18 -2.57
N VAL A 744 69.09 22.72 -1.39
CA VAL A 744 69.41 24.15 -1.21
C VAL A 744 70.87 24.28 -0.78
N LYS A 745 71.67 24.98 -1.59
CA LYS A 745 73.06 25.33 -1.25
C LYS A 745 73.04 26.65 -0.48
N LEU A 746 73.48 26.63 0.78
CA LEU A 746 73.57 27.83 1.61
C LEU A 746 74.87 28.59 1.34
N ALA A 747 74.86 29.90 1.58
CA ALA A 747 76.06 30.71 1.64
C ALA A 747 77.00 30.19 2.75
N LYS A 748 78.30 30.48 2.65
CA LYS A 748 79.27 30.14 3.70
C LYS A 748 78.93 30.95 4.97
N PHE A 749 79.06 30.34 6.13
CA PHE A 749 78.85 31.04 7.40
C PHE A 749 80.12 31.81 7.79
N ALA A 750 80.00 33.12 8.04
CA ALA A 750 81.14 33.97 8.44
C ALA A 750 81.64 33.66 9.86
N LYS A 751 80.72 33.38 10.80
CA LYS A 751 81.05 33.12 12.21
C LYS A 751 80.66 31.69 12.61
N ALA A 752 81.52 31.04 13.40
CA ALA A 752 81.23 29.77 14.08
C ALA A 752 80.02 29.87 15.03
N GLY A 753 79.50 28.74 15.49
CA GLY A 753 78.36 28.65 16.41
C GLY A 753 77.18 27.82 15.87
N LYS A 754 76.11 27.72 16.65
CA LYS A 754 74.87 27.05 16.26
C LYS A 754 74.02 28.00 15.38
N LYS A 755 73.69 27.60 14.16
CA LYS A 755 72.85 28.37 13.24
C LYS A 755 71.48 27.71 13.12
N ARG A 756 70.42 28.47 13.41
CA ARG A 756 69.02 28.02 13.25
C ARG A 756 68.60 28.20 11.80
N VAL A 757 68.15 27.10 11.18
CA VAL A 757 67.65 27.06 9.81
C VAL A 757 66.18 26.70 9.85
N VAL A 758 65.31 27.56 9.32
CA VAL A 758 63.87 27.30 9.22
C VAL A 758 63.56 26.88 7.78
N VAL A 759 63.05 25.66 7.61
CA VAL A 759 62.66 25.08 6.32
C VAL A 759 61.14 24.96 6.28
N LYS A 760 60.48 25.80 5.49
CA LYS A 760 59.02 25.75 5.30
C LYS A 760 58.69 25.16 3.94
N TYR A 761 58.12 23.96 3.92
CA TYR A 761 57.38 23.49 2.75
C TYR A 761 56.06 24.27 2.67
N ALA A 762 55.83 24.95 1.54
CA ALA A 762 54.69 25.85 1.36
C ALA A 762 53.34 25.11 1.18
N GLY A 763 53.37 23.78 0.98
CA GLY A 763 52.18 23.00 0.65
C GLY A 763 51.85 23.03 -0.85
N SER A 764 50.66 22.53 -1.17
CA SER A 764 50.08 22.53 -2.51
C SER A 764 48.53 22.61 -2.44
N GLY A 765 47.84 22.44 -3.58
CA GLY A 765 46.39 22.23 -3.58
C GLY A 765 45.95 21.00 -2.78
N LYS A 766 46.83 20.00 -2.61
CA LYS A 766 46.51 18.70 -2.01
C LYS A 766 47.21 18.42 -0.68
N ILE A 767 48.23 19.20 -0.33
CA ILE A 767 49.06 18.99 0.86
C ILE A 767 49.16 20.28 1.66
N ARG A 768 49.07 20.21 2.99
CA ARG A 768 49.27 21.36 3.87
C ARG A 768 50.71 21.85 3.83
N SER A 769 50.94 23.10 4.25
CA SER A 769 52.30 23.58 4.51
C SER A 769 52.86 22.97 5.80
N LYS A 770 54.18 22.80 5.91
CA LYS A 770 54.85 22.37 7.14
C LYS A 770 56.19 23.05 7.30
N THR A 771 56.51 23.39 8.53
CA THR A 771 57.78 24.02 8.91
C THR A 771 58.60 23.02 9.71
N ALA A 772 59.85 22.81 9.30
CA ALA A 772 60.88 22.09 10.03
C ALA A 772 61.99 23.06 10.44
N VAL A 773 62.59 22.85 11.61
CA VAL A 773 63.71 23.66 12.08
C VAL A 773 64.91 22.75 12.29
N VAL A 774 66.03 23.09 11.65
CA VAL A 774 67.30 22.36 11.78
C VAL A 774 68.35 23.28 12.40
N LYS A 775 69.18 22.73 13.29
CA LYS A 775 70.33 23.43 13.86
C LYS A 775 71.61 22.95 13.16
N ILE A 776 72.37 23.86 12.56
CA ILE A 776 73.68 23.56 11.97
C ILE A 776 74.76 24.01 12.95
N LYS A 777 75.65 23.10 13.37
CA LYS A 777 76.84 23.44 14.18
C LYS A 777 77.99 23.82 13.24
N VAL A 778 78.35 25.11 13.22
CA VAL A 778 79.50 25.62 12.47
C VAL A 778 80.70 25.70 13.41
N ARG A 779 81.82 25.06 13.05
CA ARG A 779 83.05 25.07 13.85
C ARG A 779 83.99 26.18 13.41
N ARG A 780 84.84 26.65 14.33
CA ARG A 780 86.05 27.41 13.98
C ARG A 780 86.97 26.49 13.18
N GLY A 781 87.64 27.06 12.19
CA GLY A 781 88.30 26.32 11.11
C GLY A 781 89.80 26.25 11.21
#